data_AF-A0A954HRT1-F1
#
_entry.id   AF-A0A954HRT1-F1
#
_cell.length_a   1.000
_cell.length_b   1.000
_cell.length_c   1.000
_cell.angle_alpha   90.00
_cell.angle_beta   90.00
_cell.angle_gamma   90.00
#
_symmetry.space_group_name_H-M   'P 1'
#
loop_
_entity.id
_entity.type
_entity.pdbx_description
1 polymer ?
#
loop_
_entity_poly.entity_id
_entity_poly.type
_entity_poly.pdbx_seq_one_letter_code
_entity_poly.pdbx_strand_id
1 'polypeptide(L)'
;MSDSKVVVTWIGESTQGLGSVLREQLECNLRQAFASEHPSAIIVKQRFRGFSDYPERKVILAVEVQNPDGNHSAVVKVGTEDEVSGDFIGWRECAVSLGVTSRLFIAPRRHDIGNGRVVIVYPDVYQYYFSDGRDAEPKELEIAVERCLKRNSPTADSVERVLIQVYSEAYRCFYRHAQEDPSQRHIRTAFHRALEVDKPVRVADRWNAGELLQLRQTAAWLTGVKRMPDATVRPDYIDPLNYLQWALDERFAERLPSMLIGPAHGDLHGRNIIVGVSRGEAEWPAVFDFDRMKQTNLVAWDFAKLELELKCRLFPLLMESEQDRKNLCRQLQIDPGPPLPESVRLSDDDRRLQHQAERMAIMFEVEKLLRCWSRQISGHSQASRRDTDFHPSIDETTPLGRALRIIFRIRREAALALGYERPGREHKWHDEYSFALLTYGIVTGKWHAEGDHAAWALMSAGVAAAGLSQLHWPPETDAPPDVDAAATYLQILPWAYRCWKSQRSSEPVSVLKQAILRFPYSAALKQQLALPLAGTGDREVEQEIRRHIEPLLSQACVLRDHEMLSRLGRVFKDRGDAAYDGSTSLADVIRKRLPTYQHYRSAFKYYRMAFDVTGDYYPAINAATLALLVGETELQSQLAVHVIDICSRLSMEGDDRIWLLATEGEAHLLLHRTDDAAHFYNEAVCLIPPSETGTVQSIHNQLCRLHWALGTAVVQPVIDRLEYSGRLQPLEKGPFGNCGR
;
A
#
# COMPACT_ATOMS: atom_id res chain seq x y z
N MET A 1 53.17 38.25 18.07
CA MET A 1 52.46 37.61 16.96
C MET A 1 51.00 37.94 17.14
N SER A 2 50.41 38.76 16.27
CA SER A 2 48.96 39.00 16.33
C SER A 2 48.27 37.70 15.98
N ASP A 3 47.40 37.19 16.85
CA ASP A 3 46.49 36.08 16.51
C ASP A 3 45.72 36.49 15.24
N SER A 4 46.16 35.99 14.08
CA SER A 4 45.42 36.15 12.84
C SER A 4 44.09 35.44 13.04
N LYS A 5 43.03 36.21 13.29
CA LYS A 5 41.70 35.67 13.55
C LYS A 5 41.24 34.89 12.32
N VAL A 6 41.13 33.57 12.46
CA VAL A 6 40.53 32.69 11.46
C VAL A 6 39.13 33.19 11.15
N VAL A 7 38.90 33.58 9.89
CA VAL A 7 37.60 34.08 9.44
C VAL A 7 36.71 32.88 9.13
N VAL A 8 35.49 32.87 9.69
CA VAL A 8 34.45 31.92 9.31
C VAL A 8 33.46 32.65 8.41
N THR A 9 33.26 32.17 7.19
CA THR A 9 32.37 32.79 6.20
C THR A 9 31.24 31.84 5.86
N TRP A 10 30.01 32.34 5.82
CA TRP A 10 28.82 31.56 5.47
C TRP A 10 28.36 31.94 4.06
N ILE A 11 28.09 30.96 3.21
CA ILE A 11 27.66 31.18 1.82
C ILE A 11 26.17 30.82 1.67
N GLY A 12 25.43 31.66 0.93
CA GLY A 12 24.09 31.35 0.44
C GLY A 12 23.11 30.95 1.54
N GLU A 13 22.46 29.79 1.36
CA GLU A 13 21.41 29.28 2.26
C GLU A 13 21.96 28.63 3.56
N SER A 14 23.28 28.55 3.74
CA SER A 14 23.88 27.92 4.93
C SER A 14 23.47 28.57 6.26
N THR A 15 23.03 29.83 6.25
CA THR A 15 22.54 30.55 7.45
C THR A 15 21.04 30.40 7.69
N GLN A 16 20.29 29.84 6.74
CA GLN A 16 18.82 29.82 6.84
C GLN A 16 18.39 28.99 8.06
N GLY A 17 17.55 29.60 8.91
CA GLY A 17 17.05 28.98 10.15
C GLY A 17 18.06 28.99 11.32
N LEU A 18 19.17 29.75 11.23
CA LEU A 18 20.13 29.91 12.34
C LEU A 18 20.09 31.34 12.87
N GLY A 19 19.74 31.51 14.15
CA GLY A 19 19.82 32.80 14.85
C GLY A 19 21.27 33.31 14.94
N SER A 20 21.46 34.63 15.08
CA SER A 20 22.81 35.24 15.18
C SER A 20 23.65 34.63 16.31
N VAL A 21 23.06 34.47 17.49
CA VAL A 21 23.74 33.88 18.66
C VAL A 21 24.24 32.46 18.38
N LEU A 22 23.39 31.63 17.77
CA LEU A 22 23.78 30.25 17.43
C LEU A 22 24.87 30.25 16.33
N ARG A 23 24.81 31.16 15.35
CA ARG A 23 25.86 31.29 14.34
C ARG A 23 27.20 31.65 14.96
N GLU A 24 27.24 32.66 15.83
CA GLU A 24 28.46 33.04 16.56
C GLU A 24 29.02 31.86 17.38
N GLN A 25 28.15 31.09 18.03
CA GLN A 25 28.54 29.88 18.73
C GLN A 25 29.12 28.81 17.78
N LEU A 26 28.47 28.55 16.64
CA LEU A 26 28.97 27.60 15.64
C LEU A 26 30.31 28.04 15.06
N GLU A 27 30.51 29.33 14.80
CA GLU A 27 31.80 29.85 14.36
C GLU A 27 32.90 29.63 15.40
N CYS A 28 32.60 29.86 16.68
CA CYS A 28 33.54 29.56 17.77
C CYS A 28 33.91 28.07 17.79
N ASN A 29 32.90 27.19 17.71
CA ASN A 29 33.09 25.75 17.70
C ASN A 29 33.94 25.31 16.48
N LEU A 30 33.67 25.85 15.29
CA LEU A 30 34.44 25.52 14.09
C LEU A 30 35.91 25.97 14.20
N ARG A 31 36.16 27.19 14.69
CA ARG A 31 37.53 27.68 14.92
C ARG A 31 38.30 26.76 15.88
N GLN A 32 37.65 26.30 16.95
CA GLN A 32 38.28 25.40 17.92
C GLN A 32 38.49 23.99 17.36
N ALA A 33 37.55 23.45 16.58
CA ALA A 33 37.68 22.14 15.96
C ALA A 33 38.89 22.06 15.01
N PHE A 34 39.10 23.10 14.21
CA PHE A 34 40.16 23.16 13.20
C PHE A 34 41.42 23.92 13.66
N ALA A 35 41.52 24.28 14.95
CA ALA A 35 42.63 25.10 15.45
C ALA A 35 44.02 24.48 15.20
N SER A 36 44.12 23.15 15.25
CA SER A 36 45.37 22.42 15.02
C SER A 36 45.87 22.45 13.57
N GLU A 37 45.00 22.82 12.62
CA GLU A 37 45.33 22.87 11.20
C GLU A 37 45.80 24.25 10.74
N HIS A 38 45.77 25.24 11.66
CA HIS A 38 46.12 26.64 11.39
C HIS A 38 45.42 27.22 10.14
N PRO A 39 44.08 27.09 10.02
CA PRO A 39 43.36 27.54 8.84
C PRO A 39 43.43 29.05 8.69
N SER A 40 43.62 29.50 7.46
CA SER A 40 43.49 30.91 7.07
C SER A 40 42.02 31.35 7.05
N ALA A 41 41.11 30.45 6.64
CA ALA A 41 39.67 30.68 6.63
C ALA A 41 38.88 29.36 6.71
N ILE A 42 37.65 29.43 7.20
CA ILE A 42 36.67 28.33 7.18
C ILE A 42 35.41 28.83 6.47
N ILE A 43 35.01 28.17 5.41
CA ILE A 43 33.86 28.55 4.57
C ILE A 43 32.75 27.52 4.77
N VAL A 44 31.63 27.93 5.36
CA VAL A 44 30.43 27.10 5.47
C VAL A 44 29.63 27.21 4.17
N LYS A 45 29.66 26.14 3.37
CA LYS A 45 29.02 26.08 2.05
C LYS A 45 27.54 25.74 2.13
N GLN A 46 27.18 24.80 2.99
CA GLN A 46 25.83 24.26 3.07
C GLN A 46 25.52 23.81 4.49
N ARG A 47 24.24 23.92 4.87
CA ARG A 47 23.67 23.27 6.06
C ARG A 47 22.77 22.13 5.60
N PHE A 48 23.00 20.92 6.09
CA PHE A 48 22.11 19.80 5.85
C PHE A 48 20.95 19.82 6.86
N ARG A 49 19.75 19.49 6.40
CA ARG A 49 18.55 19.41 7.25
C ARG A 49 18.01 17.98 7.29
N GLY A 50 17.81 17.48 8.51
CA GLY A 50 17.13 16.22 8.76
C GLY A 50 15.62 16.39 8.96
N PHE A 51 14.92 15.30 9.27
CA PHE A 51 13.52 15.35 9.72
C PHE A 51 13.36 16.02 11.10
N SER A 52 14.42 16.00 11.92
CA SER A 52 14.49 16.68 13.21
C SER A 52 15.45 17.86 13.08
N ASP A 53 14.92 19.06 12.87
CA ASP A 53 15.73 20.28 12.72
C ASP A 53 15.70 21.11 14.02
N TYR A 54 16.46 20.66 15.01
CA TYR A 54 16.67 21.33 16.29
C TYR A 54 18.09 21.91 16.32
N PRO A 55 18.34 23.05 15.67
CA PRO A 55 19.69 23.57 15.43
C PRO A 55 20.45 23.87 16.73
N GLU A 56 19.76 24.13 17.83
CA GLU A 56 20.36 24.29 19.15
C GLU A 56 21.01 23.00 19.68
N ARG A 57 20.43 21.85 19.34
CA ARG A 57 20.87 20.50 19.73
C ARG A 57 21.94 19.96 18.78
N LYS A 58 21.70 20.06 17.47
CA LYS A 58 22.56 19.48 16.43
C LYS A 58 22.45 20.26 15.12
N VAL A 59 23.60 20.56 14.51
CA VAL A 59 23.72 21.14 13.17
C VAL A 59 24.72 20.34 12.36
N ILE A 60 24.39 20.07 11.09
CA ILE A 60 25.27 19.38 10.15
C ILE A 60 25.65 20.36 9.03
N LEU A 61 26.93 20.56 8.81
CA LEU A 61 27.49 21.59 7.92
C LEU A 61 28.44 20.95 6.90
N ALA A 62 28.41 21.41 5.66
CA ALA A 62 29.51 21.24 4.71
C ALA A 62 30.44 22.45 4.82
N VAL A 63 31.72 22.22 5.14
CA VAL A 63 32.73 23.27 5.31
C VAL A 63 33.90 23.05 4.37
N GLU A 64 34.47 24.13 3.84
CA GLU A 64 35.79 24.16 3.22
C GLU A 64 36.76 24.85 4.18
N VAL A 65 37.87 24.20 4.47
CA VAL A 65 38.91 24.69 5.35
C VAL A 65 40.12 25.04 4.48
N GLN A 66 40.52 26.32 4.53
CA GLN A 66 41.60 26.86 3.71
C GLN A 66 42.89 26.92 4.51
N ASN A 67 43.85 26.05 4.21
CA ASN A 67 45.16 26.02 4.86
C ASN A 67 46.25 26.55 3.90
N PRO A 68 47.40 27.01 4.40
CA PRO A 68 48.53 27.42 3.55
C PRO A 68 48.99 26.34 2.57
N ASP A 69 48.87 25.06 2.96
CA ASP A 69 49.30 23.90 2.17
C ASP A 69 48.21 23.36 1.23
N GLY A 70 47.01 23.94 1.25
CA GLY A 70 45.89 23.54 0.40
C GLY A 70 44.52 23.66 1.08
N ASN A 71 43.47 23.57 0.28
CA ASN A 71 42.10 23.56 0.78
C ASN A 71 41.60 22.12 0.85
N HIS A 72 40.83 21.80 1.88
CA HIS A 72 40.07 20.55 1.93
C HIS A 72 38.64 20.83 2.40
N SER A 73 37.73 19.90 2.12
CA SER A 73 36.33 20.04 2.48
C SER A 73 35.90 18.88 3.37
N ALA A 74 35.10 19.20 4.39
CA ALA A 74 34.63 18.27 5.40
C ALA A 74 33.11 18.41 5.60
N VAL A 75 32.49 17.34 6.06
CA VAL A 75 31.17 17.43 6.70
C VAL A 75 31.40 17.51 8.21
N VAL A 76 30.72 18.41 8.88
CA VAL A 76 30.90 18.67 10.31
C VAL A 76 29.56 18.61 11.01
N LYS A 77 29.46 17.78 12.04
CA LYS A 77 28.34 17.79 12.98
C LYS A 77 28.73 18.52 14.24
N VAL A 78 27.95 19.52 14.63
CA VAL A 78 28.17 20.35 15.80
C VAL A 78 26.93 20.30 16.68
N GLY A 79 27.08 19.94 17.95
CA GLY A 79 25.92 19.79 18.84
C GLY A 79 26.28 19.50 20.28
N THR A 80 25.28 19.14 21.08
CA THR A 80 25.47 18.62 22.43
C THR A 80 26.10 17.22 22.37
N GLU A 81 26.80 16.84 23.44
CA GLU A 81 27.47 15.53 23.52
C GLU A 81 26.51 14.36 23.25
N ASP A 82 25.33 14.38 23.87
CA ASP A 82 24.30 13.33 23.72
C ASP A 82 23.75 13.18 22.30
N GLU A 83 23.81 14.24 21.50
CA GLU A 83 23.20 14.27 20.16
C GLU A 83 24.15 13.92 19.02
N VAL A 84 25.45 14.03 19.27
CA VAL A 84 26.48 13.97 18.22
C VAL A 84 27.55 12.91 18.53
N SER A 85 27.79 12.56 19.79
CA SER A 85 28.83 11.57 20.11
C SER A 85 28.49 10.15 19.65
N GLY A 86 27.22 9.86 19.39
CA GLY A 86 26.76 8.57 18.86
C GLY A 86 27.51 8.18 17.60
N ASP A 87 27.77 9.14 16.72
CA ASP A 87 28.53 8.94 15.47
C ASP A 87 29.93 8.37 15.71
N PHE A 88 30.71 9.02 16.58
CA PHE A 88 32.08 8.61 16.85
C PHE A 88 32.14 7.32 17.66
N ILE A 89 31.24 7.15 18.64
CA ILE A 89 31.17 5.96 19.47
C ILE A 89 30.79 4.75 18.61
N GLY A 90 29.72 4.86 17.84
CA GLY A 90 29.25 3.80 16.94
C GLY A 90 30.30 3.40 15.91
N TRP A 91 30.96 4.39 15.28
CA TRP A 91 32.08 4.14 14.38
C TRP A 91 33.23 3.41 15.06
N ARG A 92 33.69 3.89 16.23
CA ARG A 92 34.80 3.27 16.95
C ARG A 92 34.47 1.83 17.36
N GLU A 93 33.25 1.60 17.82
CA GLU A 93 32.78 0.26 18.20
C GLU A 93 32.67 -0.68 17.01
N CYS A 94 32.36 -0.17 15.81
CA CYS A 94 32.08 -1.01 14.64
C CYS A 94 33.16 -1.10 13.58
N ALA A 95 33.95 -0.06 13.38
CA ALA A 95 35.00 -0.04 12.39
C ALA A 95 36.37 -0.32 13.02
N VAL A 96 36.71 0.38 14.10
CA VAL A 96 38.06 0.29 14.69
C VAL A 96 38.29 -1.07 15.35
N SER A 97 37.29 -1.59 16.07
CA SER A 97 37.35 -2.92 16.70
C SER A 97 37.56 -4.06 15.68
N LEU A 98 37.10 -3.86 14.44
CA LEU A 98 37.17 -4.83 13.34
C LEU A 98 38.36 -4.57 12.39
N GLY A 99 39.16 -3.54 12.64
CA GLY A 99 40.28 -3.17 11.77
C GLY A 99 39.83 -2.71 10.37
N VAL A 100 38.65 -2.10 10.27
CA VAL A 100 38.08 -1.66 8.99
C VAL A 100 38.92 -0.53 8.39
N THR A 101 39.38 -0.75 7.16
CA THR A 101 39.95 0.27 6.29
C THR A 101 39.07 0.43 5.05
N SER A 102 38.32 1.52 4.98
CA SER A 102 37.46 1.85 3.85
C SER A 102 37.77 3.26 3.34
N ARG A 103 37.73 3.43 2.03
CA ARG A 103 37.75 4.75 1.38
C ARG A 103 36.36 5.36 1.24
N LEU A 104 35.33 4.51 1.34
CA LEU A 104 33.93 4.86 1.15
C LEU A 104 33.30 5.24 2.49
N PHE A 105 33.56 4.49 3.56
CA PHE A 105 33.09 4.85 4.90
C PHE A 105 34.08 5.77 5.62
N ILE A 106 33.70 7.04 5.76
CA ILE A 106 34.62 8.10 6.20
C ILE A 106 34.75 8.13 7.72
N ALA A 107 35.93 7.80 8.24
CA ALA A 107 36.17 7.79 9.69
C ALA A 107 36.00 9.19 10.32
N PRO A 108 35.05 9.36 11.27
CA PRO A 108 34.87 10.62 11.99
C PRO A 108 36.03 10.90 12.95
N ARG A 109 36.38 12.18 13.09
CA ARG A 109 37.23 12.70 14.17
C ARG A 109 36.37 13.43 15.20
N ARG A 110 36.65 13.22 16.48
CA ARG A 110 35.96 13.89 17.59
C ARG A 110 36.81 15.02 18.15
N HIS A 111 36.17 16.17 18.36
CA HIS A 111 36.75 17.34 19.02
C HIS A 111 35.83 17.78 20.16
N ASP A 112 36.36 17.76 21.39
CA ASP A 112 35.64 18.25 22.57
C ASP A 112 35.86 19.75 22.71
N ILE A 113 34.78 20.52 22.68
CA ILE A 113 34.82 21.99 22.48
C ILE A 113 34.46 22.74 23.78
N GLY A 114 34.17 21.99 24.84
CA GLY A 114 33.75 22.52 26.14
C GLY A 114 32.23 22.77 26.22
N ASN A 115 31.74 23.11 27.41
CA ASN A 115 30.31 23.36 27.67
C ASN A 115 29.35 22.23 27.25
N GLY A 116 29.81 20.98 27.31
CA GLY A 116 29.03 19.81 26.89
C GLY A 116 28.76 19.73 25.38
N ARG A 117 29.53 20.45 24.56
CA ARG A 117 29.42 20.41 23.09
C ARG A 117 30.58 19.65 22.47
N VAL A 118 30.24 18.94 21.40
CA VAL A 118 31.17 18.11 20.62
C VAL A 118 31.06 18.50 19.15
N VAL A 119 32.20 18.47 18.46
CA VAL A 119 32.27 18.57 17.01
C VAL A 119 32.80 17.25 16.44
N ILE A 120 32.04 16.67 15.52
CA ILE A 120 32.45 15.50 14.75
C ILE A 120 32.76 15.93 13.32
N VAL A 121 34.01 15.70 12.90
CA VAL A 121 34.51 16.07 11.57
C VAL A 121 34.66 14.81 10.73
N TYR A 122 34.01 14.77 9.57
CA TYR A 122 34.22 13.77 8.53
C TYR A 122 35.15 14.39 7.50
N PRO A 123 36.47 14.11 7.57
CA PRO A 123 37.42 14.69 6.65
C PRO A 123 37.17 14.15 5.25
N ASP A 124 37.54 14.95 4.26
CA ASP A 124 37.76 14.45 2.91
C ASP A 124 36.56 13.81 2.20
N VAL A 125 35.34 14.01 2.70
CA VAL A 125 34.10 13.55 2.05
C VAL A 125 34.04 14.04 0.60
N TYR A 126 34.69 15.17 0.32
CA TYR A 126 34.72 15.82 -0.98
C TYR A 126 36.05 15.75 -1.73
N GLN A 127 37.11 15.16 -1.16
CA GLN A 127 38.45 15.22 -1.76
C GLN A 127 38.56 14.48 -3.10
N TYR A 128 37.64 13.54 -3.35
CA TYR A 128 37.60 12.77 -4.60
C TYR A 128 36.96 13.54 -5.76
N TYR A 129 36.39 14.73 -5.51
CA TYR A 129 35.74 15.54 -6.54
C TYR A 129 36.71 16.61 -7.01
N PHE A 130 37.08 16.55 -8.29
CA PHE A 130 38.04 17.46 -8.88
C PHE A 130 37.52 18.90 -8.87
N SER A 131 38.38 19.83 -8.46
CA SER A 131 38.12 21.27 -8.40
C SER A 131 38.35 21.98 -9.75
N ASP A 132 38.36 21.26 -10.87
CA ASP A 132 38.72 21.78 -12.20
C ASP A 132 37.67 22.71 -12.82
N GLY A 133 36.83 23.35 -12.00
CA GLY A 133 35.95 24.46 -12.38
C GLY A 133 34.75 24.04 -13.25
N ARG A 134 34.44 22.75 -13.35
CA ARG A 134 33.28 22.22 -14.07
C ARG A 134 32.18 21.80 -13.11
N ASP A 135 30.95 21.63 -13.63
CA ASP A 135 29.71 21.23 -12.95
C ASP A 135 29.76 19.90 -12.14
N ALA A 136 30.94 19.32 -11.92
CA ALA A 136 31.18 18.13 -11.11
C ALA A 136 31.07 18.45 -9.62
N GLU A 137 29.89 18.89 -9.20
CA GLU A 137 29.61 19.12 -7.80
C GLU A 137 29.20 17.81 -7.12
N PRO A 138 29.72 17.55 -5.92
CA PRO A 138 29.21 16.47 -5.08
C PRO A 138 27.72 16.67 -4.78
N LYS A 139 26.97 15.57 -4.78
CA LYS A 139 25.54 15.56 -4.48
C LYS A 139 25.23 14.45 -3.51
N GLU A 140 24.23 14.66 -2.67
CA GLU A 140 23.57 13.57 -1.95
C GLU A 140 23.00 12.58 -2.99
N LEU A 141 23.06 11.28 -2.69
CA LEU A 141 22.62 10.24 -3.62
C LEU A 141 21.18 10.47 -4.06
N GLU A 142 20.29 10.89 -3.16
CA GLU A 142 18.90 11.22 -3.49
C GLU A 142 18.75 12.30 -4.56
N ILE A 143 19.59 13.34 -4.52
CA ILE A 143 19.58 14.42 -5.51
C ILE A 143 20.11 13.90 -6.84
N ALA A 144 21.12 13.03 -6.81
CA ALA A 144 21.61 12.34 -8.00
C ALA A 144 20.53 11.43 -8.60
N VAL A 145 19.77 10.69 -7.78
CA VAL A 145 18.66 9.85 -8.26
C VAL A 145 17.52 10.72 -8.81
N GLU A 146 17.13 11.79 -8.13
CA GLU A 146 16.12 12.72 -8.65
C GLU A 146 16.49 13.24 -10.04
N ARG A 147 17.75 13.67 -10.22
CA ARG A 147 18.25 14.14 -11.52
C ARG A 147 18.28 13.01 -12.56
N CYS A 148 18.64 11.79 -12.16
CA CYS A 148 18.52 10.59 -12.98
C CYS A 148 17.07 10.37 -13.46
N LEU A 149 16.08 10.47 -12.58
CA LEU A 149 14.67 10.30 -12.98
C LEU A 149 14.20 11.40 -13.92
N LYS A 150 14.54 12.66 -13.64
CA LYS A 150 14.10 13.82 -14.44
C LYS A 150 14.83 13.96 -15.77
N ARG A 151 16.12 13.62 -15.84
CA ARG A 151 17.00 13.97 -16.96
C ARG A 151 17.88 12.83 -17.49
N ASN A 152 17.82 11.65 -16.87
CA ASN A 152 18.75 10.53 -17.13
C ASN A 152 20.23 10.96 -17.03
N SER A 153 20.54 11.87 -16.11
CA SER A 153 21.89 12.36 -15.85
C SER A 153 22.02 12.75 -14.36
N PRO A 154 22.70 11.93 -13.53
CA PRO A 154 23.46 10.76 -13.91
C PRO A 154 22.59 9.60 -14.46
N THR A 155 23.18 8.69 -15.23
CA THR A 155 22.47 7.51 -15.78
C THR A 155 22.03 6.54 -14.67
N ALA A 156 20.94 5.80 -14.87
CA ALA A 156 20.48 4.79 -13.91
C ALA A 156 21.55 3.74 -13.61
N ASP A 157 22.27 3.27 -14.63
CA ASP A 157 23.41 2.36 -14.52
C ASP A 157 24.48 2.86 -13.56
N SER A 158 24.83 4.15 -13.63
CA SER A 158 25.85 4.73 -12.75
C SER A 158 25.40 4.78 -11.29
N VAL A 159 24.11 5.07 -11.06
CA VAL A 159 23.50 5.04 -9.72
C VAL A 159 23.49 3.60 -9.18
N GLU A 160 23.17 2.60 -10.01
CA GLU A 160 23.26 1.21 -9.60
C GLU A 160 24.68 0.81 -9.21
N ARG A 161 25.70 1.24 -9.98
CA ARG A 161 27.10 0.98 -9.64
C ARG A 161 27.48 1.59 -8.29
N VAL A 162 27.00 2.79 -7.99
CA VAL A 162 27.18 3.40 -6.66
C VAL A 162 26.56 2.51 -5.57
N LEU A 163 25.32 2.08 -5.74
CA LEU A 163 24.65 1.22 -4.75
C LEU A 163 25.40 -0.11 -4.54
N ILE A 164 25.87 -0.74 -5.62
CA ILE A 164 26.68 -1.96 -5.56
C ILE A 164 27.96 -1.70 -4.75
N GLN A 165 28.67 -0.59 -4.99
CA GLN A 165 29.90 -0.24 -4.27
C GLN A 165 29.64 -0.02 -2.77
N VAL A 166 28.59 0.74 -2.44
CA VAL A 166 28.20 1.02 -1.04
C VAL A 166 27.90 -0.27 -0.29
N TYR A 167 27.03 -1.12 -0.85
CA TYR A 167 26.62 -2.35 -0.16
C TYR A 167 27.68 -3.44 -0.15
N SER A 168 28.49 -3.58 -1.21
CA SER A 168 29.63 -4.50 -1.22
C SER A 168 30.65 -4.14 -0.14
N GLU A 169 30.93 -2.84 0.02
CA GLU A 169 31.84 -2.35 1.04
C GLU A 169 31.21 -2.49 2.44
N ALA A 170 29.92 -2.18 2.60
CA ALA A 170 29.21 -2.37 3.86
C ALA A 170 29.25 -3.84 4.32
N TYR A 171 29.08 -4.77 3.37
CA TYR A 171 29.19 -6.20 3.65
C TYR A 171 30.59 -6.57 4.12
N ARG A 172 31.62 -6.14 3.37
CA ARG A 172 33.03 -6.42 3.68
C ARG A 172 33.45 -5.88 5.04
N CYS A 173 33.03 -4.66 5.37
CA CYS A 173 33.45 -3.95 6.57
C CYS A 173 32.62 -4.33 7.80
N PHE A 174 31.31 -4.55 7.65
CA PHE A 174 30.40 -4.62 8.79
C PHE A 174 29.56 -5.90 8.77
N TYR A 175 28.83 -6.16 7.69
CA TYR A 175 27.80 -7.20 7.72
C TYR A 175 28.38 -8.60 7.84
N ARG A 176 29.57 -8.87 7.31
CA ARG A 176 30.22 -10.20 7.37
C ARG A 176 30.24 -10.82 8.78
N HIS A 177 30.26 -10.00 9.83
CA HIS A 177 30.30 -10.44 11.23
C HIS A 177 28.93 -10.61 11.89
N ALA A 178 27.83 -10.24 11.22
CA ALA A 178 26.49 -10.38 11.76
C ALA A 178 26.07 -11.85 11.87
N GLN A 179 25.28 -12.17 12.89
CA GLN A 179 24.82 -13.51 13.24
C GLN A 179 23.30 -13.54 13.43
N GLU A 180 22.68 -14.71 13.29
CA GLU A 180 21.25 -14.84 13.63
C GLU A 180 21.04 -14.62 15.13
N ASP A 181 19.93 -13.97 15.52
CA ASP A 181 19.50 -13.93 16.93
C ASP A 181 18.52 -15.07 17.22
N PRO A 182 18.99 -16.22 17.74
CA PRO A 182 18.13 -17.37 18.00
C PRO A 182 17.08 -17.07 19.09
N SER A 183 17.34 -16.11 19.98
CA SER A 183 16.41 -15.73 21.05
C SER A 183 15.31 -14.78 20.58
N GLN A 184 15.50 -14.14 19.42
CA GLN A 184 14.71 -13.02 18.91
C GLN A 184 14.56 -11.84 19.89
N ARG A 185 15.29 -11.82 21.01
CA ARG A 185 15.15 -10.82 22.08
C ARG A 185 15.61 -9.45 21.60
N HIS A 186 16.73 -9.41 20.88
CA HIS A 186 17.26 -8.15 20.36
C HIS A 186 16.36 -7.63 19.24
N ILE A 187 15.85 -8.53 18.39
CA ILE A 187 14.87 -8.21 17.34
C ILE A 187 13.64 -7.53 17.96
N ARG A 188 13.00 -8.17 18.94
CA ARG A 188 11.83 -7.61 19.65
C ARG A 188 12.16 -6.28 20.30
N THR A 189 13.28 -6.20 21.03
CA THR A 189 13.69 -4.98 21.72
C THR A 189 13.92 -3.82 20.74
N ALA A 190 14.56 -4.09 19.60
CA ALA A 190 14.80 -3.08 18.56
C ALA A 190 13.48 -2.55 17.98
N PHE A 191 12.52 -3.43 17.69
CA PHE A 191 11.24 -3.03 17.13
C PHE A 191 10.30 -2.36 18.13
N HIS A 192 10.21 -2.84 19.36
CA HIS A 192 9.47 -2.15 20.42
C HIS A 192 10.00 -0.72 20.62
N ARG A 193 11.33 -0.56 20.72
CA ARG A 193 11.94 0.77 20.81
C ARG A 193 11.67 1.64 19.59
N ALA A 194 11.61 1.06 18.39
CA ALA A 194 11.33 1.83 17.17
C ALA A 194 9.88 2.32 17.11
N LEU A 195 8.94 1.59 17.71
CA LEU A 195 7.50 1.88 17.77
C LEU A 195 7.10 2.80 18.94
N GLU A 196 7.97 2.96 19.94
CA GLU A 196 7.85 3.99 20.96
C GLU A 196 8.26 5.36 20.36
N VAL A 197 7.37 6.35 20.39
CA VAL A 197 7.76 7.76 20.17
C VAL A 197 8.14 8.35 21.52
N ASP A 198 8.87 9.47 21.53
CA ASP A 198 9.07 10.31 22.72
C ASP A 198 7.77 10.34 23.54
N LYS A 199 7.83 9.81 24.77
CA LYS A 199 6.65 9.59 25.63
C LYS A 199 5.85 10.91 25.71
N PRO A 200 4.51 10.90 25.48
CA PRO A 200 3.59 9.78 25.70
C PRO A 200 2.94 9.12 24.46
N VAL A 201 3.22 9.56 23.23
CA VAL A 201 2.46 9.08 22.04
C VAL A 201 3.08 7.80 21.47
N ARG A 202 2.30 6.76 21.15
CA ARG A 202 2.84 5.58 20.43
C ARG A 202 2.68 5.72 18.93
N VAL A 203 3.56 5.11 18.14
CA VAL A 203 3.44 5.10 16.67
C VAL A 203 2.10 4.51 16.23
N ALA A 204 1.65 3.45 16.92
CA ALA A 204 0.36 2.82 16.67
C ALA A 204 -0.82 3.79 16.88
N ASP A 205 -0.76 4.66 17.89
CA ASP A 205 -1.83 5.62 18.17
C ASP A 205 -1.96 6.64 17.03
N ARG A 206 -0.83 7.07 16.46
CA ARG A 206 -0.82 7.97 15.29
C ARG A 206 -1.47 7.33 14.07
N TRP A 207 -1.17 6.07 13.78
CA TRP A 207 -1.81 5.31 12.69
C TRP A 207 -3.29 4.98 12.94
N ASN A 208 -3.78 5.18 14.16
CA ASN A 208 -5.20 5.03 14.52
C ASN A 208 -5.93 6.38 14.62
N ALA A 209 -5.31 7.48 14.16
CA ALA A 209 -5.92 8.81 14.21
C ALA A 209 -5.65 9.64 12.93
N GLY A 210 -6.50 10.65 12.71
CA GLY A 210 -6.32 11.67 11.67
C GLY A 210 -6.13 11.11 10.25
N GLU A 211 -5.23 11.77 9.50
CA GLU A 211 -4.94 11.43 8.10
C GLU A 211 -4.31 10.04 7.93
N LEU A 212 -3.45 9.61 8.85
CA LEU A 212 -2.83 8.28 8.80
C LEU A 212 -3.87 7.15 8.92
N LEU A 213 -4.91 7.36 9.72
CA LEU A 213 -6.03 6.43 9.78
C LEU A 213 -6.80 6.39 8.45
N GLN A 214 -7.04 7.54 7.84
CA GLN A 214 -7.70 7.62 6.54
C GLN A 214 -6.90 6.87 5.47
N LEU A 215 -5.57 7.04 5.44
CA LEU A 215 -4.68 6.29 4.56
C LEU A 215 -4.83 4.77 4.76
N ARG A 216 -4.86 4.30 6.01
CA ARG A 216 -5.07 2.87 6.31
C ARG A 216 -6.42 2.35 5.83
N GLN A 217 -7.49 3.12 6.02
CA GLN A 217 -8.82 2.78 5.53
C GLN A 217 -8.83 2.67 4.00
N THR A 218 -8.30 3.69 3.31
CA THR A 218 -8.19 3.71 1.85
C THR A 218 -7.38 2.52 1.34
N ALA A 219 -6.24 2.21 1.97
CA ALA A 219 -5.40 1.07 1.60
C ALA A 219 -6.12 -0.27 1.75
N ALA A 220 -6.74 -0.50 2.91
CA ALA A 220 -7.48 -1.73 3.20
C ALA A 220 -8.67 -1.89 2.25
N TRP A 221 -9.33 -0.78 1.88
CA TRP A 221 -10.42 -0.79 0.91
C TRP A 221 -9.93 -1.16 -0.48
N LEU A 222 -8.99 -0.39 -1.03
CA LEU A 222 -8.47 -0.56 -2.40
C LEU A 222 -7.98 -1.98 -2.68
N THR A 223 -7.34 -2.60 -1.69
CA THR A 223 -6.68 -3.90 -1.84
C THR A 223 -7.53 -5.07 -1.37
N GLY A 224 -8.49 -4.84 -0.47
CA GLY A 224 -9.29 -5.89 0.15
C GLY A 224 -10.65 -6.12 -0.49
N VAL A 225 -11.30 -5.07 -0.98
CA VAL A 225 -12.72 -5.12 -1.41
C VAL A 225 -12.90 -5.81 -2.76
N LYS A 226 -11.98 -5.60 -3.70
CA LYS A 226 -12.03 -6.25 -5.03
C LYS A 226 -11.72 -7.74 -4.98
N ARG A 227 -11.31 -8.25 -3.81
CA ARG A 227 -10.93 -9.63 -3.63
C ARG A 227 -12.18 -10.49 -3.41
N MET A 228 -12.28 -11.60 -4.12
CA MET A 228 -13.32 -12.59 -3.84
C MET A 228 -13.23 -13.02 -2.36
N PRO A 229 -14.33 -12.99 -1.60
CA PRO A 229 -14.28 -13.27 -0.16
C PRO A 229 -13.71 -14.66 0.20
N ASP A 230 -13.87 -15.64 -0.68
CA ASP A 230 -13.36 -17.01 -0.56
C ASP A 230 -12.05 -17.26 -1.33
N ALA A 231 -11.41 -16.21 -1.85
CA ALA A 231 -10.15 -16.34 -2.56
C ALA A 231 -9.09 -17.06 -1.72
N THR A 232 -8.61 -18.20 -2.22
CA THR A 232 -7.51 -18.98 -1.62
C THR A 232 -6.14 -18.48 -2.04
N VAL A 233 -6.05 -17.66 -3.09
CA VAL A 233 -4.78 -17.04 -3.54
C VAL A 233 -4.27 -16.07 -2.51
N ARG A 234 -3.03 -16.18 -2.06
CA ARG A 234 -2.45 -15.28 -1.05
C ARG A 234 -2.69 -13.79 -1.39
N PRO A 235 -3.08 -12.94 -0.42
CA PRO A 235 -3.25 -11.52 -0.69
C PRO A 235 -1.93 -10.84 -1.04
N ASP A 236 -2.04 -9.74 -1.79
CA ASP A 236 -0.90 -8.90 -2.16
C ASP A 236 -0.67 -7.74 -1.19
N TYR A 237 -1.64 -7.45 -0.33
CA TYR A 237 -1.56 -6.46 0.72
C TYR A 237 -2.22 -6.98 2.00
N ILE A 238 -1.63 -6.63 3.13
CA ILE A 238 -2.20 -6.82 4.47
C ILE A 238 -1.99 -5.53 5.24
N ASP A 239 -2.95 -5.14 6.09
CA ASP A 239 -2.77 -3.98 6.98
C ASP A 239 -1.50 -4.18 7.82
N PRO A 240 -0.45 -3.38 7.58
CA PRO A 240 0.86 -3.62 8.17
C PRO A 240 0.87 -3.38 9.68
N LEU A 241 0.02 -2.49 10.20
CA LEU A 241 -0.04 -2.24 11.64
C LEU A 241 -0.67 -3.43 12.35
N ASN A 242 -1.76 -3.98 11.81
CA ASN A 242 -2.43 -5.13 12.39
C ASN A 242 -1.49 -6.35 12.41
N TYR A 243 -0.79 -6.59 11.28
CA TYR A 243 0.20 -7.67 11.21
C TYR A 243 1.34 -7.47 12.20
N LEU A 244 1.91 -6.26 12.29
CA LEU A 244 3.03 -5.98 13.19
C LEU A 244 2.63 -6.14 14.67
N GLN A 245 1.44 -5.68 15.06
CA GLN A 245 0.90 -5.91 16.41
C GLN A 245 0.75 -7.41 16.70
N TRP A 246 0.24 -8.18 15.72
CA TRP A 246 0.09 -9.62 15.81
C TRP A 246 1.45 -10.37 15.90
N ALA A 247 2.47 -9.91 15.17
CA ALA A 247 3.79 -10.53 15.17
C ALA A 247 4.59 -10.24 16.45
N LEU A 248 4.39 -9.06 17.04
CA LEU A 248 5.05 -8.64 18.28
C LEU A 248 4.34 -9.09 19.56
N ASP A 249 3.12 -9.63 19.45
CA ASP A 249 2.39 -10.18 20.59
C ASP A 249 3.17 -11.33 21.26
N GLU A 250 3.38 -11.24 22.57
CA GLU A 250 4.16 -12.20 23.35
C GLU A 250 3.51 -13.58 23.41
N ARG A 251 2.18 -13.66 23.21
CA ARG A 251 1.45 -14.94 23.14
C ARG A 251 1.93 -15.83 22.00
N PHE A 252 2.69 -15.27 21.05
CA PHE A 252 3.07 -15.94 19.81
C PHE A 252 4.53 -15.68 19.43
N ALA A 253 5.43 -16.27 20.23
CA ALA A 253 6.87 -16.05 20.15
C ALA A 253 7.48 -16.37 18.76
N GLU A 254 6.93 -17.33 18.02
CA GLU A 254 7.53 -17.92 16.80
C GLU A 254 7.22 -17.16 15.48
N ARG A 255 6.66 -15.95 15.56
CA ARG A 255 6.14 -15.22 14.38
C ARG A 255 7.12 -14.24 13.74
N LEU A 256 8.28 -14.02 14.33
CA LEU A 256 9.30 -13.14 13.75
C LEU A 256 10.24 -13.95 12.86
N PRO A 257 10.64 -13.42 11.70
CA PRO A 257 11.65 -14.10 10.88
C PRO A 257 13.00 -14.12 11.60
N SER A 258 13.86 -15.07 11.21
CA SER A 258 15.27 -15.05 11.62
C SER A 258 15.99 -13.87 10.98
N MET A 259 16.49 -12.94 11.79
CA MET A 259 17.20 -11.75 11.34
C MET A 259 18.66 -11.75 11.80
N LEU A 260 19.51 -11.12 11.00
CA LEU A 260 20.92 -10.92 11.27
C LEU A 260 21.14 -9.70 12.15
N ILE A 261 21.89 -9.91 13.21
CA ILE A 261 22.30 -8.91 14.17
C ILE A 261 23.82 -8.79 14.15
N GLY A 262 24.32 -7.58 14.00
CA GLY A 262 25.75 -7.34 14.00
C GLY A 262 26.11 -5.88 13.80
N PRO A 263 27.40 -5.62 13.51
CA PRO A 263 27.85 -4.32 13.07
C PRO A 263 27.08 -3.92 11.81
N ALA A 264 26.33 -2.82 11.88
CA ALA A 264 25.68 -2.20 10.74
C ALA A 264 25.47 -0.71 11.00
N HIS A 265 25.28 0.05 9.92
CA HIS A 265 25.04 1.50 10.00
C HIS A 265 23.72 1.79 10.76
N GLY A 266 22.69 0.98 10.51
CA GLY A 266 21.37 1.03 11.14
C GLY A 266 20.49 2.20 10.75
N ASP A 267 20.97 3.08 9.88
CA ASP A 267 20.34 4.36 9.53
C ASP A 267 20.89 4.87 8.19
N LEU A 268 21.14 3.95 7.26
CA LEU A 268 21.65 4.30 5.95
C LEU A 268 20.53 4.90 5.10
N HIS A 269 20.69 6.17 4.70
CA HIS A 269 19.78 6.89 3.82
C HIS A 269 20.51 7.52 2.62
N GLY A 270 19.75 8.02 1.64
CA GLY A 270 20.31 8.65 0.44
C GLY A 270 21.19 9.86 0.75
N ARG A 271 20.73 10.73 1.66
CA ARG A 271 21.49 11.88 2.19
C ARG A 271 22.78 11.52 2.93
N ASN A 272 22.94 10.28 3.40
CA ASN A 272 24.16 9.83 4.08
C ASN A 272 25.24 9.39 3.08
N ILE A 273 24.90 9.37 1.79
CA ILE A 273 25.78 8.96 0.70
C ILE A 273 26.01 10.18 -0.19
N ILE A 274 27.23 10.70 -0.22
CA ILE A 274 27.65 11.70 -1.22
C ILE A 274 28.22 10.98 -2.42
N VAL A 275 27.85 11.44 -3.62
CA VAL A 275 28.40 10.96 -4.89
C VAL A 275 28.92 12.13 -5.71
N GLY A 276 29.93 11.86 -6.53
CA GLY A 276 30.40 12.78 -7.56
C GLY A 276 29.60 12.53 -8.83
N VAL A 277 29.10 13.59 -9.46
CA VAL A 277 28.44 13.47 -10.76
C VAL A 277 29.33 14.08 -11.82
N SER A 278 29.92 13.25 -12.67
CA SER A 278 30.83 13.68 -13.74
C SER A 278 30.43 13.05 -15.07
N ARG A 279 30.34 13.87 -16.12
CA ARG A 279 30.01 13.42 -17.48
C ARG A 279 28.71 12.61 -17.59
N GLY A 280 27.73 12.92 -16.74
CA GLY A 280 26.46 12.18 -16.68
C GLY A 280 26.52 10.84 -15.96
N GLU A 281 27.56 10.58 -15.18
CA GLU A 281 27.73 9.36 -14.38
C GLU A 281 27.90 9.71 -12.90
N ALA A 282 27.26 8.95 -12.02
CA ALA A 282 27.49 8.98 -10.57
C ALA A 282 28.67 8.07 -10.21
N GLU A 283 29.64 8.60 -9.49
CA GLU A 283 30.90 7.94 -9.14
C GLU A 283 31.36 8.31 -7.72
N TRP A 284 32.35 7.58 -7.20
CA TRP A 284 33.06 7.85 -5.94
C TRP A 284 32.17 8.09 -4.71
N PRO A 285 31.29 7.13 -4.35
CA PRO A 285 30.45 7.28 -3.17
C PRO A 285 31.28 7.42 -1.88
N ALA A 286 30.80 8.29 -0.99
CA ALA A 286 31.29 8.46 0.37
C ALA A 286 30.12 8.41 1.36
N VAL A 287 30.23 7.58 2.39
CA VAL A 287 29.23 7.38 3.43
C VAL A 287 29.72 8.01 4.73
N PHE A 288 28.83 8.78 5.36
CA PHE A 288 29.03 9.47 6.63
C PHE A 288 27.76 9.34 7.50
N ASP A 289 27.76 9.93 8.70
CA ASP A 289 26.64 9.90 9.66
C ASP A 289 26.36 8.51 10.27
N PHE A 290 27.05 8.19 11.36
CA PHE A 290 27.01 6.90 12.05
C PHE A 290 26.26 6.93 13.38
N ASP A 291 25.37 7.92 13.61
CA ASP A 291 24.70 8.17 14.90
C ASP A 291 23.97 6.93 15.47
N ARG A 292 23.49 6.06 14.58
CA ARG A 292 22.78 4.82 14.94
C ARG A 292 23.60 3.55 14.72
N MET A 293 24.88 3.67 14.36
CA MET A 293 25.77 2.54 14.12
C MET A 293 26.08 1.82 15.43
N LYS A 294 25.90 0.50 15.47
CA LYS A 294 26.10 -0.34 16.67
C LYS A 294 26.50 -1.75 16.30
N GLN A 295 27.14 -2.46 17.23
CA GLN A 295 27.51 -3.88 17.12
C GLN A 295 26.31 -4.84 17.11
N THR A 296 25.15 -4.39 17.56
CA THR A 296 23.94 -5.21 17.74
C THR A 296 22.78 -4.69 16.91
N ASN A 297 23.07 -4.20 15.71
CA ASN A 297 22.08 -3.63 14.82
C ASN A 297 21.45 -4.69 13.92
N LEU A 298 20.22 -4.47 13.45
CA LEU A 298 19.64 -5.35 12.42
C LEU A 298 20.19 -4.91 11.05
N VAL A 299 20.89 -5.81 10.37
CA VAL A 299 21.52 -5.50 9.07
C VAL A 299 20.48 -5.09 8.02
N ALA A 300 19.30 -5.70 8.07
CA ALA A 300 18.19 -5.40 7.16
C ALA A 300 17.69 -3.94 7.20
N TRP A 301 17.95 -3.18 8.28
CA TRP A 301 17.57 -1.76 8.34
C TRP A 301 18.24 -0.94 7.25
N ASP A 302 19.50 -1.22 6.91
CA ASP A 302 20.25 -0.40 5.94
C ASP A 302 19.67 -0.50 4.52
N PHE A 303 18.97 -1.59 4.21
CA PHE A 303 18.28 -1.77 2.93
C PHE A 303 16.87 -1.16 2.98
N ALA A 304 16.09 -1.51 4.01
CA ALA A 304 14.72 -1.05 4.16
C ALA A 304 14.62 0.49 4.27
N LYS A 305 15.57 1.13 4.98
CA LYS A 305 15.59 2.57 5.16
C LYS A 305 15.93 3.32 3.88
N LEU A 306 17.02 2.94 3.22
CA LEU A 306 17.44 3.56 1.97
C LEU A 306 16.35 3.42 0.90
N GLU A 307 15.80 2.21 0.73
CA GLU A 307 14.73 1.98 -0.24
C GLU A 307 13.50 2.84 0.05
N LEU A 308 13.01 2.84 1.30
CA LEU A 308 11.79 3.54 1.61
C LEU A 308 11.96 5.06 1.52
N GLU A 309 13.08 5.61 1.97
CA GLU A 309 13.35 7.05 1.85
C GLU A 309 13.44 7.48 0.39
N LEU A 310 14.14 6.70 -0.45
CA LEU A 310 14.17 6.96 -1.89
C LEU A 310 12.77 6.85 -2.50
N LYS A 311 11.95 5.86 -2.14
CA LYS A 311 10.57 5.78 -2.66
C LYS A 311 9.74 6.99 -2.29
N CYS A 312 9.73 7.34 -1.01
CA CYS A 312 8.96 8.45 -0.49
C CYS A 312 9.37 9.77 -1.14
N ARG A 313 10.65 9.99 -1.43
CA ARG A 313 11.12 11.22 -2.11
C ARG A 313 10.88 11.22 -3.61
N LEU A 314 11.16 10.10 -4.27
CA LEU A 314 11.28 10.05 -5.72
C LEU A 314 9.96 9.84 -6.44
N PHE A 315 9.11 8.94 -5.94
CA PHE A 315 7.89 8.58 -6.66
C PHE A 315 6.83 9.68 -6.68
N PRO A 316 6.69 10.56 -5.66
CA PRO A 316 5.82 11.73 -5.79
C PRO A 316 6.18 12.60 -7.00
N LEU A 317 7.47 12.69 -7.36
CA LEU A 317 7.93 13.42 -8.55
C LEU A 317 7.41 12.81 -9.86
N LEU A 318 7.10 11.52 -9.87
CA LEU A 318 6.52 10.82 -11.02
C LEU A 318 5.00 11.00 -11.12
N MET A 319 4.36 11.61 -10.13
CA MET A 319 2.90 11.74 -10.02
C MET A 319 2.45 13.20 -9.85
N GLU A 320 3.34 14.17 -10.09
CA GLU A 320 3.08 15.60 -9.86
C GLU A 320 1.88 16.09 -10.67
N SER A 321 1.80 15.74 -11.97
CA SER A 321 0.68 16.12 -12.82
C SER A 321 -0.36 15.01 -13.00
N GLU A 322 -1.59 15.39 -13.34
CA GLU A 322 -2.64 14.44 -13.74
C GLU A 322 -2.25 13.62 -14.97
N GLN A 323 -1.52 14.22 -15.90
CA GLN A 323 -1.05 13.52 -17.10
C GLN A 323 -0.01 12.45 -16.74
N ASP A 324 0.87 12.72 -15.77
CA ASP A 324 1.85 11.74 -15.31
C ASP A 324 1.15 10.54 -14.65
N ARG A 325 0.14 10.79 -13.81
CA ARG A 325 -0.68 9.72 -13.21
C ARG A 325 -1.39 8.87 -14.27
N LYS A 326 -2.02 9.49 -15.26
CA LYS A 326 -2.65 8.78 -16.39
C LYS A 326 -1.65 7.93 -17.18
N ASN A 327 -0.44 8.45 -17.41
CA ASN A 327 0.63 7.72 -18.09
C ASN A 327 1.10 6.52 -17.25
N LEU A 328 1.25 6.69 -15.94
CA LEU A 328 1.60 5.60 -15.02
C LEU A 328 0.50 4.54 -14.95
N CYS A 329 -0.78 4.94 -14.85
CA CYS A 329 -1.89 4.00 -14.89
C CYS A 329 -1.88 3.17 -16.17
N ARG A 330 -1.59 3.79 -17.34
CA ARG A 330 -1.45 3.04 -18.60
C ARG A 330 -0.27 2.06 -18.57
N GLN A 331 0.90 2.50 -18.10
CA GLN A 331 2.10 1.64 -18.00
C GLN A 331 1.91 0.46 -17.03
N LEU A 332 1.19 0.71 -15.93
CA LEU A 332 0.89 -0.27 -14.89
C LEU A 332 -0.40 -1.05 -15.13
N GLN A 333 -1.10 -0.80 -16.25
CA GLN A 333 -2.37 -1.43 -16.61
C GLN A 333 -3.45 -1.27 -15.52
N ILE A 334 -3.46 -0.12 -14.84
CA ILE A 334 -4.49 0.24 -13.86
C ILE A 334 -5.71 0.74 -14.62
N ASP A 335 -6.83 0.06 -14.44
CA ASP A 335 -8.12 0.51 -14.96
C ASP A 335 -8.58 1.78 -14.21
N PRO A 336 -8.65 2.94 -14.89
CA PRO A 336 -9.13 4.16 -14.26
C PRO A 336 -10.63 4.13 -14.02
N GLY A 337 -11.35 3.13 -14.57
CA GLY A 337 -12.81 2.98 -14.65
C GLY A 337 -13.53 4.17 -15.32
N PRO A 338 -14.87 4.11 -15.48
CA PRO A 338 -15.62 5.18 -16.13
C PRO A 338 -15.63 6.47 -15.30
N PRO A 339 -15.72 7.67 -15.93
CA PRO A 339 -15.92 8.90 -15.18
C PRO A 339 -17.17 8.80 -14.31
N LEU A 340 -17.12 9.38 -13.09
CA LEU A 340 -18.29 9.43 -12.24
C LEU A 340 -19.38 10.29 -12.91
N PRO A 341 -20.65 9.86 -12.91
CA PRO A 341 -21.74 10.64 -13.48
C PRO A 341 -21.90 11.99 -12.79
N GLU A 342 -22.38 13.00 -13.51
CA GLU A 342 -22.67 14.33 -12.95
C GLU A 342 -23.69 14.29 -11.79
N SER A 343 -24.52 13.25 -11.73
CA SER A 343 -25.45 13.01 -10.62
C SER A 343 -24.75 12.71 -9.29
N VAL A 344 -23.52 12.20 -9.33
CA VAL A 344 -22.71 11.90 -8.14
C VAL A 344 -21.96 13.16 -7.74
N ARG A 345 -22.61 13.99 -6.91
CA ARG A 345 -21.99 15.18 -6.33
C ARG A 345 -20.98 14.81 -5.26
N LEU A 346 -19.70 14.81 -5.62
CA LEU A 346 -18.61 14.63 -4.66
C LEU A 346 -18.36 15.90 -3.85
N SER A 347 -18.25 15.74 -2.54
CA SER A 347 -17.71 16.78 -1.66
C SER A 347 -16.21 17.00 -1.91
N ASP A 348 -15.63 18.06 -1.36
CA ASP A 348 -14.18 18.28 -1.44
C ASP A 348 -13.39 17.15 -0.77
N ASP A 349 -13.93 16.59 0.32
CA ASP A 349 -13.36 15.42 1.01
C ASP A 349 -13.37 14.18 0.11
N ASP A 350 -14.47 13.95 -0.60
CA ASP A 350 -14.60 12.85 -1.55
C ASP A 350 -13.61 12.98 -2.72
N ARG A 351 -13.41 14.19 -3.25
CA ARG A 351 -12.41 14.46 -4.31
C ARG A 351 -10.99 14.22 -3.81
N ARG A 352 -10.68 14.68 -2.59
CA ARG A 352 -9.38 14.41 -1.94
C ARG A 352 -9.15 12.93 -1.76
N LEU A 353 -10.15 12.20 -1.28
CA LEU A 353 -10.11 10.74 -1.15
C LEU A 353 -9.91 10.06 -2.50
N GLN A 354 -10.61 10.50 -3.55
CA GLN A 354 -10.47 9.95 -4.90
C GLN A 354 -9.04 10.09 -5.42
N HIS A 355 -8.46 11.29 -5.31
CA HIS A 355 -7.09 11.54 -5.73
C HIS A 355 -6.07 10.76 -4.90
N GLN A 356 -6.29 10.66 -3.58
CA GLN A 356 -5.45 9.83 -2.71
C GLN A 356 -5.53 8.35 -3.13
N ALA A 357 -6.73 7.85 -3.43
CA ALA A 357 -6.96 6.47 -3.83
C ALA A 357 -6.32 6.12 -5.18
N GLU A 358 -6.41 7.01 -6.17
CA GLU A 358 -5.73 6.87 -7.47
C GLU A 358 -4.21 6.70 -7.28
N ARG A 359 -3.61 7.57 -6.47
CA ARG A 359 -2.16 7.55 -6.20
C ARG A 359 -1.77 6.28 -5.44
N MET A 360 -2.57 5.87 -4.46
CA MET A 360 -2.34 4.65 -3.71
C MET A 360 -2.49 3.38 -4.56
N ALA A 361 -3.35 3.38 -5.59
CA ALA A 361 -3.43 2.29 -6.55
C ALA A 361 -2.14 2.17 -7.39
N ILE A 362 -1.57 3.29 -7.84
CA ILE A 362 -0.26 3.33 -8.50
C ILE A 362 0.82 2.77 -7.58
N MET A 363 0.86 3.24 -6.32
CA MET A 363 1.80 2.77 -5.30
C MET A 363 1.73 1.25 -5.10
N PHE A 364 0.51 0.72 -5.00
CA PHE A 364 0.27 -0.70 -4.81
C PHE A 364 0.78 -1.55 -5.98
N GLU A 365 0.51 -1.15 -7.23
CA GLU A 365 0.99 -1.89 -8.41
C GLU A 365 2.51 -1.83 -8.56
N VAL A 366 3.14 -0.68 -8.25
CA VAL A 366 4.61 -0.56 -8.18
C VAL A 366 5.19 -1.55 -7.16
N GLU A 367 4.63 -1.62 -5.95
CA GLU A 367 5.10 -2.57 -4.93
C GLU A 367 4.87 -4.03 -5.31
N LYS A 368 3.74 -4.35 -5.96
CA LYS A 368 3.48 -5.69 -6.49
C LYS A 368 4.52 -6.11 -7.53
N LEU A 369 4.88 -5.21 -8.44
CA LEU A 369 5.93 -5.44 -9.42
C LEU A 369 7.28 -5.69 -8.75
N LEU A 370 7.69 -4.80 -7.83
CA LEU A 370 8.95 -4.96 -7.10
C LEU A 370 8.97 -6.27 -6.29
N ARG A 371 7.85 -6.67 -5.67
CA ARG A 371 7.74 -7.95 -4.95
C ARG A 371 7.83 -9.15 -5.91
N CYS A 372 7.19 -9.06 -7.08
CA CYS A 372 7.29 -10.10 -8.10
C CYS A 372 8.75 -10.29 -8.54
N TRP A 373 9.45 -9.19 -8.83
CA TRP A 373 10.86 -9.24 -9.21
C TRP A 373 11.76 -9.76 -8.08
N SER A 374 11.51 -9.36 -6.83
CA SER A 374 12.22 -9.89 -5.66
C SER A 374 12.12 -11.42 -5.54
N ARG A 375 10.93 -11.98 -5.83
CA ARG A 375 10.71 -13.44 -5.78
C ARG A 375 11.45 -14.20 -6.88
N GLN A 376 11.79 -13.53 -7.98
CA GLN A 376 12.52 -14.14 -9.08
C GLN A 376 14.03 -14.22 -8.80
N ILE A 377 14.52 -13.59 -7.73
CA ILE A 377 15.90 -13.74 -7.25
C ILE A 377 16.03 -15.11 -6.58
N SER A 378 16.44 -16.11 -7.35
CA SER A 378 16.57 -17.51 -6.94
C SER A 378 18.02 -17.97 -6.72
N GLY A 379 19.01 -17.12 -7.01
CA GLY A 379 20.43 -17.44 -6.82
C GLY A 379 21.37 -16.24 -6.81
N HIS A 380 22.62 -16.49 -6.37
CA HIS A 380 23.70 -15.50 -6.31
C HIS A 380 23.94 -14.81 -7.65
N SER A 381 23.94 -15.55 -8.76
CA SER A 381 24.15 -15.00 -10.11
C SER A 381 23.06 -14.00 -10.49
N GLN A 382 21.80 -14.29 -10.16
CA GLN A 382 20.69 -13.37 -10.39
C GLN A 382 20.74 -12.17 -9.45
N ALA A 383 21.23 -12.31 -8.22
CA ALA A 383 21.38 -11.18 -7.31
C ALA A 383 22.55 -10.25 -7.71
N SER A 384 23.63 -10.81 -8.26
CA SER A 384 24.86 -10.08 -8.63
C SER A 384 24.89 -9.50 -10.05
N ARG A 385 24.07 -10.00 -10.98
CA ARG A 385 24.00 -9.47 -12.37
C ARG A 385 23.84 -7.93 -12.39
N ARG A 386 24.43 -7.26 -13.38
CA ARG A 386 24.22 -5.81 -13.60
C ARG A 386 23.16 -5.52 -14.68
N ASP A 387 22.92 -6.49 -15.56
CA ASP A 387 22.23 -6.23 -16.83
C ASP A 387 20.73 -5.97 -16.72
N THR A 388 20.23 -5.32 -17.77
CA THR A 388 18.86 -4.82 -17.98
C THR A 388 17.92 -5.85 -18.59
N ASP A 389 18.39 -7.08 -18.83
CA ASP A 389 17.64 -8.22 -19.39
C ASP A 389 16.44 -8.67 -18.54
N PHE A 390 16.02 -7.87 -17.56
CA PHE A 390 14.98 -8.20 -16.63
C PHE A 390 13.71 -7.36 -16.84
N HIS A 391 12.71 -8.05 -17.38
CA HIS A 391 11.30 -7.71 -17.49
C HIS A 391 10.91 -6.79 -18.67
N PRO A 392 10.38 -7.36 -19.78
CA PRO A 392 10.10 -6.61 -21.01
C PRO A 392 8.92 -5.63 -20.95
N SER A 393 8.21 -5.54 -19.81
CA SER A 393 6.94 -4.81 -19.73
C SER A 393 7.06 -3.33 -19.39
N ILE A 394 8.19 -2.88 -18.84
CA ILE A 394 8.40 -1.46 -18.48
C ILE A 394 9.70 -1.00 -19.14
N ASP A 395 9.58 0.02 -19.97
CA ASP A 395 10.70 0.65 -20.65
C ASP A 395 11.61 1.34 -19.63
N GLU A 396 12.85 0.86 -19.51
CA GLU A 396 13.86 1.39 -18.59
C GLU A 396 14.29 2.83 -18.90
N THR A 397 14.01 3.31 -20.12
CA THR A 397 14.26 4.70 -20.53
C THR A 397 13.18 5.65 -20.03
N THR A 398 12.11 5.15 -19.41
CA THR A 398 11.10 5.99 -18.74
C THR A 398 11.54 6.35 -17.32
N PRO A 399 11.02 7.47 -16.75
CA PRO A 399 11.26 7.79 -15.34
C PRO A 399 10.83 6.67 -14.37
N LEU A 400 9.72 5.97 -14.65
CA LEU A 400 9.27 4.83 -13.85
C LEU A 400 10.26 3.67 -13.94
N GLY A 401 10.69 3.30 -15.16
CA GLY A 401 11.66 2.25 -15.39
C GLY A 401 12.98 2.49 -14.65
N ARG A 402 13.52 3.71 -14.71
CA ARG A 402 14.72 4.11 -13.95
C ARG A 402 14.52 4.00 -12.44
N ALA A 403 13.38 4.46 -11.91
CA ALA A 403 13.09 4.40 -10.48
C ALA A 403 13.00 2.94 -10.00
N LEU A 404 12.25 2.11 -10.71
CA LEU A 404 12.09 0.69 -10.42
C LEU A 404 13.43 -0.05 -10.45
N ARG A 405 14.27 0.24 -11.44
CA ARG A 405 15.62 -0.33 -11.58
C ARG A 405 16.51 -0.02 -10.36
N ILE A 406 16.59 1.25 -9.97
CA ILE A 406 17.38 1.71 -8.82
C ILE A 406 16.88 1.07 -7.51
N ILE A 407 15.56 1.06 -7.29
CA ILE A 407 14.97 0.44 -6.10
C ILE A 407 15.22 -1.07 -6.09
N PHE A 408 15.05 -1.75 -7.22
CA PHE A 408 15.25 -3.18 -7.30
C PHE A 408 16.71 -3.59 -7.04
N ARG A 409 17.68 -2.75 -7.43
CA ARG A 409 19.10 -2.95 -7.07
C ARG A 409 19.30 -3.04 -5.56
N ILE A 410 18.62 -2.22 -4.76
CA ILE A 410 18.70 -2.30 -3.28
C ILE A 410 18.22 -3.66 -2.78
N ARG A 411 17.12 -4.19 -3.34
CA ARG A 411 16.61 -5.53 -2.99
C ARG A 411 17.56 -6.65 -3.38
N ARG A 412 18.28 -6.50 -4.49
CA ARG A 412 19.31 -7.47 -4.92
C ARG A 412 20.53 -7.45 -4.00
N GLU A 413 20.94 -6.28 -3.54
CA GLU A 413 21.99 -6.16 -2.52
C GLU A 413 21.54 -6.76 -1.18
N ALA A 414 20.27 -6.58 -0.80
CA ALA A 414 19.71 -7.25 0.37
C ALA A 414 19.76 -8.78 0.23
N ALA A 415 19.38 -9.31 -0.94
CA ALA A 415 19.45 -10.75 -1.22
C ALA A 415 20.87 -11.31 -1.13
N LEU A 416 21.88 -10.56 -1.62
CA LEU A 416 23.29 -10.92 -1.46
C LEU A 416 23.70 -10.91 0.01
N ALA A 417 23.58 -9.77 0.70
CA ALA A 417 24.14 -9.57 2.03
C ALA A 417 23.45 -10.37 3.15
N LEU A 418 22.13 -10.55 3.04
CA LEU A 418 21.32 -11.25 4.05
C LEU A 418 21.15 -12.75 3.74
N GLY A 419 21.33 -13.13 2.47
CA GLY A 419 21.08 -14.47 1.94
C GLY A 419 22.31 -15.09 1.29
N TYR A 420 22.54 -14.82 0.01
CA TYR A 420 23.46 -15.61 -0.82
C TYR A 420 24.95 -15.54 -0.47
N GLU A 421 25.39 -14.51 0.26
CA GLU A 421 26.76 -14.43 0.81
C GLU A 421 26.88 -15.19 2.14
N ARG A 422 25.84 -15.94 2.56
CA ARG A 422 25.76 -16.67 3.82
C ARG A 422 25.20 -18.07 3.60
N PRO A 423 26.02 -19.13 3.77
CA PRO A 423 25.55 -20.50 3.60
C PRO A 423 24.31 -20.79 4.46
N GLY A 424 23.25 -21.32 3.85
CA GLY A 424 22.02 -21.75 4.54
C GLY A 424 20.99 -20.65 4.82
N ARG A 425 21.18 -19.43 4.29
CA ARG A 425 20.23 -18.31 4.42
C ARG A 425 19.54 -17.92 3.11
N GLU A 426 19.70 -18.70 2.05
CA GLU A 426 19.23 -18.40 0.69
C GLU A 426 17.72 -18.15 0.61
N HIS A 427 16.93 -18.72 1.53
CA HIS A 427 15.48 -18.53 1.61
C HIS A 427 15.03 -17.60 2.74
N LYS A 428 15.93 -17.18 3.63
CA LYS A 428 15.58 -16.37 4.82
C LYS A 428 15.63 -14.86 4.55
N TRP A 429 16.47 -14.43 3.59
CA TRP A 429 16.70 -13.00 3.34
C TRP A 429 15.42 -12.24 3.01
N HIS A 430 14.49 -12.87 2.26
CA HIS A 430 13.29 -12.20 1.79
C HIS A 430 12.37 -11.83 2.95
N ASP A 431 12.18 -12.74 3.91
CA ASP A 431 11.35 -12.47 5.08
C ASP A 431 12.02 -11.46 6.02
N GLU A 432 13.32 -11.59 6.25
CA GLU A 432 14.09 -10.64 7.06
C GLU A 432 13.99 -9.21 6.48
N TYR A 433 14.24 -9.06 5.18
CA TYR A 433 14.14 -7.79 4.48
C TYR A 433 12.70 -7.25 4.49
N SER A 434 11.70 -8.11 4.20
CA SER A 434 10.28 -7.71 4.19
C SER A 434 9.81 -7.25 5.57
N PHE A 435 10.27 -7.91 6.64
CA PHE A 435 9.90 -7.52 8.01
C PHE A 435 10.55 -6.19 8.43
N ALA A 436 11.78 -5.94 7.99
CA ALA A 436 12.43 -4.64 8.18
C ALA A 436 11.69 -3.53 7.42
N LEU A 437 11.31 -3.77 6.16
CA LEU A 437 10.54 -2.81 5.34
C LEU A 437 9.15 -2.53 5.93
N LEU A 438 8.43 -3.58 6.35
CA LEU A 438 7.19 -3.50 7.10
C LEU A 438 7.34 -2.60 8.33
N THR A 439 8.34 -2.88 9.16
CA THR A 439 8.48 -2.18 10.44
C THR A 439 8.89 -0.73 10.23
N TYR A 440 9.86 -0.46 9.35
CA TYR A 440 10.25 0.92 9.05
C TYR A 440 9.09 1.72 8.46
N GLY A 441 8.32 1.11 7.55
CA GLY A 441 7.14 1.74 6.97
C GLY A 441 6.14 2.22 8.03
N ILE A 442 5.87 1.41 9.04
CA ILE A 442 5.03 1.81 10.19
C ILE A 442 5.72 2.88 11.05
N VAL A 443 7.01 2.72 11.33
CA VAL A 443 7.78 3.69 12.13
C VAL A 443 7.76 5.08 11.50
N THR A 444 7.57 5.19 10.18
CA THR A 444 7.49 6.50 9.50
C THR A 444 6.38 7.43 10.00
N GLY A 445 5.29 6.87 10.55
CA GLY A 445 4.20 7.66 11.14
C GLY A 445 4.66 8.56 12.31
N LYS A 446 5.85 8.34 12.88
CA LYS A 446 6.41 9.21 13.92
C LYS A 446 6.93 10.55 13.40
N TRP A 447 7.26 10.67 12.11
CA TRP A 447 8.00 11.82 11.56
C TRP A 447 7.14 12.91 10.91
N HIS A 448 5.87 13.04 11.27
CA HIS A 448 4.95 13.98 10.58
C HIS A 448 5.01 13.80 9.06
N ALA A 449 5.12 12.55 8.61
CA ALA A 449 5.01 12.24 7.20
C ALA A 449 3.58 12.55 6.76
N GLU A 450 3.38 13.71 6.15
CA GLU A 450 2.08 14.14 5.61
C GLU A 450 1.89 13.56 4.20
N GLY A 451 0.63 13.28 3.85
CA GLY A 451 0.23 12.86 2.50
C GLY A 451 0.97 11.64 1.97
N ASP A 452 1.70 11.85 0.87
CA ASP A 452 2.21 10.76 0.03
C ASP A 452 3.37 9.99 0.63
N HIS A 453 4.16 10.64 1.49
CA HIS A 453 5.24 9.96 2.18
C HIS A 453 4.69 8.84 3.06
N ALA A 454 3.64 9.13 3.84
CA ALA A 454 2.98 8.12 4.66
C ALA A 454 2.26 7.07 3.80
N ALA A 455 1.65 7.47 2.69
CA ALA A 455 0.98 6.54 1.77
C ALA A 455 1.97 5.51 1.16
N TRP A 456 3.13 5.95 0.68
CA TRP A 456 4.20 5.07 0.17
C TRP A 456 4.75 4.13 1.22
N ALA A 457 4.98 4.65 2.43
CA ALA A 457 5.43 3.85 3.57
C ALA A 457 4.40 2.78 3.95
N LEU A 458 3.13 3.14 3.98
CA LEU A 458 2.04 2.21 4.26
C LEU A 458 1.93 1.12 3.18
N MET A 459 1.99 1.49 1.91
CA MET A 459 1.91 0.54 0.78
C MET A 459 3.08 -0.42 0.76
N SER A 460 4.31 0.10 0.87
CA SER A 460 5.52 -0.72 0.97
C SER A 460 5.42 -1.71 2.13
N ALA A 461 4.98 -1.24 3.30
CA ALA A 461 4.85 -2.08 4.47
C ALA A 461 3.78 -3.17 4.31
N GLY A 462 2.62 -2.83 3.76
CA GLY A 462 1.53 -3.79 3.63
C GLY A 462 1.78 -4.87 2.57
N VAL A 463 2.46 -4.52 1.47
CA VAL A 463 2.90 -5.51 0.47
C VAL A 463 4.02 -6.39 1.03
N ALA A 464 4.94 -5.81 1.81
CA ALA A 464 5.96 -6.57 2.52
C ALA A 464 5.34 -7.56 3.54
N ALA A 465 4.37 -7.10 4.34
CA ALA A 465 3.62 -7.95 5.28
C ALA A 465 2.92 -9.12 4.56
N ALA A 466 2.27 -8.84 3.43
CA ALA A 466 1.66 -9.86 2.60
C ALA A 466 2.67 -10.86 2.03
N GLY A 467 3.96 -10.52 1.94
CA GLY A 467 5.05 -11.36 1.47
C GLY A 467 5.63 -12.35 2.49
N LEU A 468 5.44 -12.12 3.79
CA LEU A 468 6.13 -12.84 4.88
C LEU A 468 5.67 -14.29 5.06
N SER A 469 6.58 -15.27 5.02
CA SER A 469 6.20 -16.69 5.14
C SER A 469 5.49 -17.05 6.46
N GLN A 470 5.69 -16.26 7.53
CA GLN A 470 5.06 -16.46 8.84
C GLN A 470 3.53 -16.26 8.80
N LEU A 471 3.01 -15.60 7.75
CA LEU A 471 1.59 -15.61 7.46
C LEU A 471 1.20 -16.91 6.74
N HIS A 472 0.62 -17.84 7.48
CA HIS A 472 0.03 -19.05 6.92
C HIS A 472 -1.21 -18.71 6.06
N TRP A 473 -1.23 -19.25 4.84
CA TRP A 473 -2.29 -19.03 3.87
C TRP A 473 -2.41 -20.22 2.89
N PRO A 474 -3.63 -20.66 2.51
CA PRO A 474 -4.94 -20.17 2.96
C PRO A 474 -5.24 -20.57 4.42
N PRO A 475 -6.21 -19.92 5.08
CA PRO A 475 -6.69 -20.38 6.38
C PRO A 475 -7.38 -21.75 6.23
N GLU A 476 -6.76 -22.80 6.78
CA GLU A 476 -7.18 -24.21 6.63
C GLU A 476 -8.24 -24.64 7.64
N THR A 477 -9.41 -24.00 7.74
CA THR A 477 -10.48 -24.52 8.62
C THR A 477 -11.90 -24.27 8.14
N ASP A 478 -12.76 -25.28 8.30
CA ASP A 478 -14.22 -25.12 8.35
C ASP A 478 -14.69 -24.64 9.74
N ALA A 479 -13.84 -24.78 10.76
CA ALA A 479 -14.09 -24.26 12.09
C ALA A 479 -14.05 -22.72 12.12
N PRO A 480 -14.85 -22.08 12.99
CA PRO A 480 -14.79 -20.64 13.22
C PRO A 480 -13.38 -20.17 13.56
N PRO A 481 -12.86 -19.12 12.90
CA PRO A 481 -11.53 -18.61 13.18
C PRO A 481 -11.49 -17.91 14.54
N ASP A 482 -10.38 -18.08 15.28
CA ASP A 482 -10.08 -17.26 16.45
C ASP A 482 -9.72 -15.84 16.00
N VAL A 483 -10.64 -14.90 16.24
CA VAL A 483 -10.51 -13.49 15.86
C VAL A 483 -9.30 -12.82 16.53
N ASP A 484 -8.97 -13.20 17.76
CA ASP A 484 -7.88 -12.60 18.52
C ASP A 484 -6.51 -13.12 18.08
N ALA A 485 -6.46 -14.33 17.51
CA ALA A 485 -5.26 -14.94 16.95
C ALA A 485 -5.03 -14.60 15.46
N ALA A 486 -6.02 -14.03 14.77
CA ALA A 486 -5.92 -13.68 13.36
C ALA A 486 -4.93 -12.53 13.12
N ALA A 487 -4.04 -12.70 12.13
CA ALA A 487 -3.09 -11.66 11.70
C ALA A 487 -3.77 -10.54 10.91
N THR A 488 -4.86 -10.89 10.23
CA THR A 488 -5.59 -10.02 9.32
C THR A 488 -7.04 -10.45 9.21
N TYR A 489 -7.93 -9.49 8.97
CA TYR A 489 -9.34 -9.75 8.69
C TYR A 489 -9.55 -10.69 7.48
N LEU A 490 -8.58 -10.74 6.55
CA LEU A 490 -8.64 -11.61 5.38
C LEU A 490 -8.66 -13.10 5.74
N GLN A 491 -8.17 -13.49 6.92
CA GLN A 491 -8.28 -14.89 7.38
C GLN A 491 -9.70 -15.27 7.82
N ILE A 492 -10.55 -14.27 8.08
CA ILE A 492 -11.91 -14.46 8.59
C ILE A 492 -12.94 -14.49 7.44
N LEU A 493 -12.71 -13.69 6.40
CA LEU A 493 -13.64 -13.54 5.27
C LEU A 493 -13.97 -14.86 4.54
N PRO A 494 -13.01 -15.74 4.20
CA PRO A 494 -13.32 -16.98 3.49
C PRO A 494 -14.25 -17.89 4.28
N TRP A 495 -14.04 -18.00 5.59
CA TRP A 495 -14.90 -18.80 6.46
C TRP A 495 -16.32 -18.20 6.52
N ALA A 496 -16.44 -16.89 6.79
CA ALA A 496 -17.73 -16.23 6.89
C ALA A 496 -18.53 -16.32 5.57
N TYR A 497 -17.84 -16.21 4.44
CA TYR A 497 -18.46 -16.37 3.12
C TYR A 497 -18.91 -17.80 2.85
N ARG A 498 -18.11 -18.82 3.19
CA ARG A 498 -18.51 -20.23 3.05
C ARG A 498 -19.73 -20.57 3.91
N CYS A 499 -19.80 -20.07 5.14
CA CYS A 499 -20.98 -20.27 6.00
C CYS A 499 -22.24 -19.66 5.38
N TRP A 500 -22.14 -18.42 4.86
CA TRP A 500 -23.24 -17.80 4.13
C TRP A 500 -23.64 -18.61 2.88
N LYS A 501 -22.67 -18.97 2.02
CA LYS A 501 -22.92 -19.71 0.77
C LYS A 501 -23.57 -21.07 1.03
N SER A 502 -23.20 -21.74 2.11
CA SER A 502 -23.78 -23.03 2.52
C SER A 502 -25.07 -22.90 3.34
N GLN A 503 -25.56 -21.68 3.58
CA GLN A 503 -26.72 -21.38 4.43
C GLN A 503 -26.60 -21.98 5.84
N ARG A 504 -25.37 -22.16 6.34
CA ARG A 504 -25.10 -22.79 7.64
C ARG A 504 -25.02 -21.73 8.74
N SER A 505 -25.95 -21.83 9.70
CA SER A 505 -25.94 -21.20 11.03
C SER A 505 -25.98 -19.66 11.09
N SER A 506 -26.39 -19.12 12.24
CA SER A 506 -26.26 -17.70 12.60
C SER A 506 -24.88 -17.31 13.15
N GLU A 507 -24.00 -18.30 13.33
CA GLU A 507 -22.65 -18.15 13.89
C GLU A 507 -21.76 -17.11 13.18
N PRO A 508 -21.82 -16.92 11.84
CA PRO A 508 -21.00 -15.93 11.16
C PRO A 508 -21.23 -14.50 11.64
N VAL A 509 -22.44 -14.17 12.09
CA VAL A 509 -22.77 -12.81 12.53
C VAL A 509 -21.98 -12.43 13.78
N SER A 510 -21.89 -13.32 14.77
CA SER A 510 -21.16 -13.03 16.02
C SER A 510 -19.66 -12.89 15.77
N VAL A 511 -19.08 -13.79 14.97
CA VAL A 511 -17.66 -13.76 14.59
C VAL A 511 -17.34 -12.50 13.77
N LEU A 512 -18.19 -12.12 12.81
CA LEU A 512 -18.00 -10.89 12.04
C LEU A 512 -18.11 -9.63 12.91
N LYS A 513 -19.04 -9.58 13.87
CA LYS A 513 -19.15 -8.46 14.83
C LYS A 513 -17.88 -8.35 15.68
N GLN A 514 -17.34 -9.47 16.18
CA GLN A 514 -16.05 -9.48 16.90
C GLN A 514 -14.90 -9.04 16.00
N ALA A 515 -14.85 -9.54 14.75
CA ALA A 515 -13.84 -9.18 13.78
C ALA A 515 -13.87 -7.68 13.43
N ILE A 516 -15.06 -7.07 13.34
CA ILE A 516 -15.21 -5.63 13.12
C ILE A 516 -14.70 -4.84 14.32
N LEU A 517 -14.85 -5.32 15.55
CA LEU A 517 -14.24 -4.65 16.72
C LEU A 517 -12.71 -4.73 16.68
N ARG A 518 -12.15 -5.87 16.26
CA ARG A 518 -10.69 -6.06 16.14
C ARG A 518 -10.09 -5.31 14.95
N PHE A 519 -10.80 -5.27 13.82
CA PHE A 519 -10.40 -4.68 12.55
C PHE A 519 -11.43 -3.62 12.08
N PRO A 520 -11.61 -2.52 12.83
CA PRO A 520 -12.70 -1.55 12.64
C PRO A 520 -12.69 -0.82 11.29
N TYR A 521 -11.58 -0.90 10.58
CA TYR A 521 -11.32 -0.20 9.32
C TYR A 521 -11.46 -1.10 8.09
N SER A 522 -11.75 -2.39 8.28
CA SER A 522 -12.02 -3.30 7.16
C SER A 522 -13.42 -3.09 6.60
N ALA A 523 -13.49 -2.48 5.41
CA ALA A 523 -14.72 -2.37 4.64
C ALA A 523 -15.27 -3.74 4.24
N ALA A 524 -14.37 -4.67 3.86
CA ALA A 524 -14.74 -6.01 3.43
C ALA A 524 -15.43 -6.82 4.55
N LEU A 525 -15.04 -6.67 5.83
CA LEU A 525 -15.78 -7.31 6.93
C LEU A 525 -17.20 -6.76 7.08
N LYS A 526 -17.37 -5.44 6.99
CA LYS A 526 -18.67 -4.78 7.12
C LYS A 526 -19.58 -5.12 5.93
N GLN A 527 -19.01 -5.20 4.74
CA GLN A 527 -19.66 -5.69 3.53
C GLN A 527 -20.07 -7.16 3.66
N GLN A 528 -19.22 -8.01 4.24
CA GLN A 528 -19.54 -9.41 4.45
C GLN A 528 -20.62 -9.61 5.53
N LEU A 529 -20.68 -8.72 6.55
CA LEU A 529 -21.76 -8.71 7.55
C LEU A 529 -23.12 -8.43 6.92
N ALA A 530 -23.20 -7.67 5.83
CA ALA A 530 -24.46 -7.36 5.16
C ALA A 530 -25.19 -8.63 4.68
N LEU A 531 -24.46 -9.63 4.20
CA LEU A 531 -25.03 -10.85 3.61
C LEU A 531 -25.85 -11.71 4.58
N PRO A 532 -25.32 -12.16 5.74
CA PRO A 532 -26.11 -12.94 6.70
C PRO A 532 -27.24 -12.13 7.34
N LEU A 533 -27.14 -10.79 7.37
CA LEU A 533 -28.22 -9.93 7.86
C LEU A 533 -29.45 -9.92 6.94
N ALA A 534 -29.33 -10.27 5.65
CA ALA A 534 -30.49 -10.36 4.76
C ALA A 534 -31.58 -11.34 5.28
N GLY A 535 -31.18 -12.37 6.02
CA GLY A 535 -32.07 -13.40 6.57
C GLY A 535 -32.52 -13.16 8.02
N THR A 536 -32.11 -12.07 8.69
CA THR A 536 -32.47 -11.79 10.08
C THR A 536 -33.60 -10.74 10.19
N GLY A 537 -34.27 -10.66 11.35
CA GLY A 537 -35.46 -9.83 11.52
C GLY A 537 -35.24 -8.32 11.31
N ASP A 538 -36.30 -7.62 10.88
CA ASP A 538 -36.23 -6.27 10.29
C ASP A 538 -35.44 -5.22 11.08
N ARG A 539 -35.62 -5.17 12.41
CA ARG A 539 -35.07 -4.08 13.25
C ARG A 539 -33.57 -4.17 13.49
N GLU A 540 -33.03 -5.37 13.69
CA GLU A 540 -31.59 -5.54 13.96
C GLU A 540 -30.78 -5.20 12.70
N VAL A 541 -31.24 -5.65 11.54
CA VAL A 541 -30.59 -5.42 10.25
C VAL A 541 -30.46 -3.94 9.93
N GLU A 542 -31.54 -3.17 10.07
CA GLU A 542 -31.49 -1.72 9.80
C GLU A 542 -30.54 -1.00 10.74
N GLN A 543 -30.49 -1.41 12.01
CA GLN A 543 -29.58 -0.84 12.98
C GLN A 543 -28.12 -1.14 12.64
N GLU A 544 -27.81 -2.37 12.25
CA GLU A 544 -26.46 -2.78 11.85
C GLU A 544 -26.02 -2.10 10.54
N ILE A 545 -26.90 -2.03 9.52
CA ILE A 545 -26.64 -1.30 8.26
C ILE A 545 -26.36 0.18 8.53
N ARG A 546 -27.23 0.85 9.31
CA ARG A 546 -27.05 2.26 9.67
C ARG A 546 -25.77 2.50 10.46
N ARG A 547 -25.41 1.57 11.34
CA ARG A 547 -24.23 1.70 12.21
C ARG A 547 -22.92 1.46 11.47
N HIS A 548 -22.87 0.44 10.60
CA HIS A 548 -21.60 -0.05 10.05
C HIS A 548 -21.41 0.21 8.56
N ILE A 549 -22.49 0.29 7.77
CA ILE A 549 -22.40 0.34 6.31
C ILE A 549 -22.79 1.70 5.75
N GLU A 550 -23.88 2.33 6.21
CA GLU A 550 -24.28 3.67 5.74
C GLU A 550 -23.15 4.73 5.82
N PRO A 551 -22.31 4.75 6.88
CA PRO A 551 -21.18 5.68 6.94
C PRO A 551 -20.12 5.50 5.84
N LEU A 552 -20.15 4.35 5.14
CA LEU A 552 -19.19 4.01 4.10
C LEU A 552 -19.72 4.29 2.68
N LEU A 553 -20.98 4.72 2.53
CA LEU A 553 -21.61 4.87 1.21
C LEU A 553 -20.91 5.89 0.30
N SER A 554 -20.50 7.04 0.85
CA SER A 554 -19.76 8.05 0.07
C SER A 554 -18.42 7.49 -0.39
N GLN A 555 -17.69 6.83 0.51
CA GLN A 555 -16.42 6.16 0.21
C GLN A 555 -16.59 5.06 -0.84
N ALA A 556 -17.63 4.23 -0.73
CA ALA A 556 -17.95 3.20 -1.72
C ALA A 556 -18.20 3.80 -3.11
N CYS A 557 -18.84 4.96 -3.20
CA CYS A 557 -19.01 5.65 -4.48
C CYS A 557 -17.68 6.18 -5.02
N VAL A 558 -16.89 6.85 -4.18
CA VAL A 558 -15.59 7.42 -4.54
C VAL A 558 -14.60 6.36 -5.01
N LEU A 559 -14.56 5.24 -4.29
CA LEU A 559 -13.67 4.09 -4.55
C LEU A 559 -14.29 3.08 -5.53
N ARG A 560 -15.49 3.36 -6.03
CA ARG A 560 -16.24 2.56 -7.02
C ARG A 560 -16.43 1.10 -6.61
N ASP A 561 -16.75 0.92 -5.34
CA ASP A 561 -17.12 -0.37 -4.76
C ASP A 561 -18.59 -0.69 -5.06
N HIS A 562 -18.83 -1.09 -6.31
CA HIS A 562 -20.15 -1.55 -6.73
C HIS A 562 -20.59 -2.82 -6.00
N GLU A 563 -19.67 -3.64 -5.47
CA GLU A 563 -20.02 -4.89 -4.79
C GLU A 563 -20.63 -4.60 -3.42
N MET A 564 -20.08 -3.67 -2.62
CA MET A 564 -20.74 -3.22 -1.39
C MET A 564 -22.14 -2.64 -1.67
N LEU A 565 -22.24 -1.76 -2.67
CA LEU A 565 -23.50 -1.16 -3.06
C LEU A 565 -24.50 -2.22 -3.54
N SER A 566 -24.06 -3.18 -4.36
CA SER A 566 -24.91 -4.26 -4.88
C SER A 566 -25.34 -5.24 -3.79
N ARG A 567 -24.49 -5.50 -2.78
CA ARG A 567 -24.87 -6.32 -1.61
C ARG A 567 -25.93 -5.63 -0.77
N LEU A 568 -25.84 -4.32 -0.55
CA LEU A 568 -26.94 -3.57 0.07
C LEU A 568 -28.20 -3.65 -0.77
N GLY A 569 -28.07 -3.47 -2.09
CA GLY A 569 -29.15 -3.67 -3.04
C GLY A 569 -29.83 -5.02 -2.86
N ARG A 570 -29.03 -6.09 -2.75
CA ARG A 570 -29.50 -7.46 -2.52
C ARG A 570 -30.20 -7.62 -1.17
N VAL A 571 -29.63 -7.12 -0.08
CA VAL A 571 -30.25 -7.20 1.27
C VAL A 571 -31.65 -6.59 1.25
N PHE A 572 -31.80 -5.40 0.67
CA PHE A 572 -33.10 -4.76 0.58
C PHE A 572 -34.03 -5.42 -0.45
N LYS A 573 -33.50 -6.02 -1.52
CA LYS A 573 -34.30 -6.82 -2.46
C LYS A 573 -34.90 -8.04 -1.78
N ASP A 574 -34.06 -8.83 -1.11
CA ASP A 574 -34.45 -10.06 -0.42
C ASP A 574 -35.46 -9.76 0.71
N ARG A 575 -35.34 -8.61 1.39
CA ARG A 575 -36.35 -8.14 2.37
C ARG A 575 -37.63 -7.66 1.74
N GLY A 576 -37.57 -7.03 0.56
CA GLY A 576 -38.78 -6.72 -0.21
C GLY A 576 -39.56 -7.97 -0.55
N ASP A 577 -38.87 -9.03 -0.96
CA ASP A 577 -39.46 -10.34 -1.20
C ASP A 577 -40.09 -10.93 0.07
N ALA A 578 -39.37 -10.90 1.20
CA ALA A 578 -39.86 -11.42 2.47
C ALA A 578 -41.05 -10.63 3.05
N ALA A 579 -41.15 -9.34 2.75
CA ALA A 579 -42.25 -8.47 3.18
C ALA A 579 -43.53 -8.66 2.34
N TYR A 580 -43.47 -9.42 1.24
CA TYR A 580 -44.63 -9.70 0.41
C TYR A 580 -45.59 -10.68 1.10
N ASP A 581 -46.87 -10.31 1.17
CA ASP A 581 -47.91 -11.08 1.87
C ASP A 581 -48.55 -12.20 1.04
N GLY A 582 -48.12 -12.39 -0.22
CA GLY A 582 -48.66 -13.43 -1.10
C GLY A 582 -49.96 -13.06 -1.83
N SER A 583 -50.59 -11.92 -1.50
CA SER A 583 -51.95 -11.60 -1.95
C SER A 583 -52.10 -10.21 -2.56
N THR A 584 -51.19 -9.28 -2.27
CA THR A 584 -51.28 -7.90 -2.74
C THR A 584 -50.79 -7.76 -4.19
N SER A 585 -51.51 -6.97 -5.00
CA SER A 585 -51.08 -6.64 -6.36
C SER A 585 -49.88 -5.68 -6.37
N LEU A 586 -49.00 -5.74 -7.38
CA LEU A 586 -47.90 -4.77 -7.51
C LEU A 586 -48.41 -3.31 -7.55
N ALA A 587 -49.52 -3.07 -8.24
CA ALA A 587 -50.15 -1.76 -8.28
C ALA A 587 -50.54 -1.24 -6.89
N ASP A 588 -51.05 -2.13 -6.01
CA ASP A 588 -51.36 -1.78 -4.63
C ASP A 588 -50.10 -1.58 -3.78
N VAL A 589 -49.08 -2.42 -3.96
CA VAL A 589 -47.77 -2.26 -3.29
C VAL A 589 -47.20 -0.87 -3.56
N ILE A 590 -47.18 -0.44 -4.82
CA ILE A 590 -46.68 0.87 -5.25
C ILE A 590 -47.60 2.00 -4.73
N ARG A 591 -48.90 1.92 -5.02
CA ARG A 591 -49.88 2.98 -4.67
C ARG A 591 -49.94 3.25 -3.18
N LYS A 592 -49.91 2.19 -2.36
CA LYS A 592 -49.99 2.28 -0.89
C LYS A 592 -48.61 2.41 -0.23
N ARG A 593 -47.51 2.34 -1.00
CA ARG A 593 -46.12 2.38 -0.52
C ARG A 593 -45.88 1.40 0.63
N LEU A 594 -46.35 0.16 0.44
CA LEU A 594 -46.23 -0.92 1.44
C LEU A 594 -44.76 -1.22 1.78
N PRO A 595 -44.47 -1.94 2.87
CA PRO A 595 -43.09 -2.29 3.24
C PRO A 595 -42.26 -2.89 2.10
N THR A 596 -42.86 -3.79 1.29
CA THR A 596 -42.27 -4.32 0.04
C THR A 596 -41.77 -3.21 -0.90
N TYR A 597 -42.58 -2.17 -1.15
CA TYR A 597 -42.19 -1.03 -1.98
C TYR A 597 -41.02 -0.25 -1.37
N GLN A 598 -41.03 -0.03 -0.05
CA GLN A 598 -39.98 0.73 0.62
C GLN A 598 -38.63 0.00 0.53
N HIS A 599 -38.64 -1.32 0.71
CA HIS A 599 -37.46 -2.16 0.55
C HIS A 599 -36.99 -2.18 -0.92
N TYR A 600 -37.87 -2.39 -1.90
CA TYR A 600 -37.48 -2.32 -3.31
C TYR A 600 -36.97 -0.95 -3.74
N ARG A 601 -37.51 0.15 -3.19
CA ARG A 601 -37.00 1.50 -3.44
C ARG A 601 -35.60 1.70 -2.89
N SER A 602 -35.30 1.18 -1.69
CA SER A 602 -33.94 1.16 -1.15
C SER A 602 -33.01 0.30 -2.00
N ALA A 603 -33.44 -0.89 -2.41
CA ALA A 603 -32.68 -1.77 -3.28
C ALA A 603 -32.36 -1.07 -4.62
N PHE A 604 -33.36 -0.45 -5.24
CA PHE A 604 -33.24 0.31 -6.48
C PHE A 604 -32.18 1.41 -6.34
N LYS A 605 -32.25 2.20 -5.26
CA LYS A 605 -31.27 3.24 -4.96
C LYS A 605 -29.85 2.70 -4.96
N TYR A 606 -29.59 1.61 -4.24
CA TYR A 606 -28.22 1.08 -4.12
C TYR A 606 -27.70 0.44 -5.41
N TYR A 607 -28.52 -0.35 -6.12
CA TYR A 607 -28.13 -0.89 -7.42
C TYR A 607 -27.94 0.21 -8.47
N ARG A 608 -28.75 1.27 -8.45
CA ARG A 608 -28.57 2.41 -9.33
C ARG A 608 -27.26 3.14 -9.01
N MET A 609 -26.96 3.37 -7.74
CA MET A 609 -25.66 3.94 -7.32
C MET A 609 -24.49 3.07 -7.77
N ALA A 610 -24.59 1.74 -7.60
CA ALA A 610 -23.58 0.79 -8.04
C ALA A 610 -23.34 0.90 -9.56
N PHE A 611 -24.42 0.92 -10.35
CA PHE A 611 -24.35 1.09 -11.79
C PHE A 611 -23.76 2.45 -12.19
N ASP A 612 -24.19 3.52 -11.53
CA ASP A 612 -23.69 4.87 -11.81
C ASP A 612 -22.16 4.96 -11.63
N VAL A 613 -21.58 4.25 -10.64
CA VAL A 613 -20.13 4.34 -10.37
C VAL A 613 -19.25 3.37 -11.17
N THR A 614 -19.81 2.31 -11.78
CA THR A 614 -19.02 1.32 -12.55
C THR A 614 -19.46 1.08 -13.98
N GLY A 615 -20.71 1.40 -14.34
CA GLY A 615 -21.28 1.05 -15.64
C GLY A 615 -21.45 -0.45 -15.86
N ASP A 616 -21.37 -1.26 -14.80
CA ASP A 616 -21.38 -2.72 -14.90
C ASP A 616 -22.79 -3.28 -15.14
N TYR A 617 -22.90 -4.38 -15.90
CA TYR A 617 -24.17 -4.97 -16.33
C TYR A 617 -24.97 -5.56 -15.15
N TYR A 618 -24.29 -6.17 -14.16
CA TYR A 618 -24.93 -6.78 -13.01
C TYR A 618 -25.73 -5.79 -12.14
N PRO A 619 -25.15 -4.66 -11.68
CA PRO A 619 -25.94 -3.67 -10.97
C PRO A 619 -26.98 -2.99 -11.87
N ALA A 620 -26.68 -2.81 -13.17
CA ALA A 620 -27.61 -2.20 -14.13
C ALA A 620 -28.91 -2.99 -14.28
N ILE A 621 -28.83 -4.31 -14.49
CA ILE A 621 -30.02 -5.14 -14.68
C ILE A 621 -30.88 -5.23 -13.42
N ASN A 622 -30.24 -5.35 -12.25
CA ASN A 622 -30.96 -5.32 -10.99
C ASN A 622 -31.64 -3.96 -10.77
N ALA A 623 -30.98 -2.85 -11.12
CA ALA A 623 -31.60 -1.52 -11.09
C ALA A 623 -32.78 -1.42 -12.08
N ALA A 624 -32.70 -2.01 -13.27
CA ALA A 624 -33.78 -2.02 -14.26
C ALA A 624 -35.01 -2.79 -13.76
N THR A 625 -34.80 -3.99 -13.22
CA THR A 625 -35.87 -4.80 -12.63
C THR A 625 -36.50 -4.11 -11.43
N LEU A 626 -35.69 -3.52 -10.55
CA LEU A 626 -36.22 -2.80 -9.39
C LEU A 626 -36.94 -1.50 -9.79
N ALA A 627 -36.51 -0.81 -10.84
CA ALA A 627 -37.23 0.34 -11.40
C ALA A 627 -38.67 -0.04 -11.81
N LEU A 628 -38.87 -1.20 -12.45
CA LEU A 628 -40.21 -1.73 -12.72
C LEU A 628 -41.01 -1.97 -11.43
N LEU A 629 -40.40 -2.63 -10.44
CA LEU A 629 -41.06 -2.96 -9.17
C LEU A 629 -41.41 -1.74 -8.32
N VAL A 630 -40.80 -0.58 -8.58
CA VAL A 630 -41.16 0.70 -7.93
C VAL A 630 -41.99 1.64 -8.81
N GLY A 631 -42.36 1.21 -10.02
CA GLY A 631 -43.24 1.95 -10.94
C GLY A 631 -42.55 2.95 -11.87
N GLU A 632 -41.22 2.88 -12.01
CA GLU A 632 -40.40 3.77 -12.84
C GLU A 632 -40.16 3.15 -14.24
N THR A 633 -41.22 2.93 -15.02
CA THR A 633 -41.19 2.15 -16.27
C THR A 633 -40.33 2.75 -17.38
N GLU A 634 -40.31 4.08 -17.51
CA GLU A 634 -39.45 4.76 -18.50
C GLU A 634 -37.97 4.50 -18.20
N LEU A 635 -37.57 4.68 -16.94
CA LEU A 635 -36.20 4.45 -16.50
C LEU A 635 -35.80 2.98 -16.59
N GLN A 636 -36.72 2.06 -16.29
CA GLN A 636 -36.52 0.64 -16.53
C GLN A 636 -36.18 0.36 -18.00
N SER A 637 -36.94 0.94 -18.94
CA SER A 637 -36.70 0.73 -20.37
C SER A 637 -35.33 1.28 -20.81
N GLN A 638 -34.97 2.48 -20.33
CA GLN A 638 -33.66 3.08 -20.58
C GLN A 638 -32.50 2.20 -20.05
N LEU A 639 -32.63 1.72 -18.81
CA LEU A 639 -31.63 0.84 -18.20
C LEU A 639 -31.51 -0.51 -18.93
N ALA A 640 -32.63 -1.13 -19.32
CA ALA A 640 -32.61 -2.39 -20.04
C ALA A 640 -31.93 -2.27 -21.42
N VAL A 641 -32.16 -1.16 -22.14
CA VAL A 641 -31.45 -0.86 -23.39
C VAL A 641 -29.94 -0.71 -23.15
N HIS A 642 -29.55 0.00 -22.10
CA HIS A 642 -28.13 0.12 -21.74
C HIS A 642 -27.50 -1.23 -21.37
N VAL A 643 -28.22 -2.09 -20.65
CA VAL A 643 -27.74 -3.44 -20.31
C VAL A 643 -27.43 -4.24 -21.58
N ILE A 644 -28.32 -4.24 -22.57
CA ILE A 644 -28.09 -4.93 -23.86
C ILE A 644 -26.84 -4.37 -24.56
N ASP A 645 -26.69 -3.04 -24.59
CA ASP A 645 -25.50 -2.40 -25.17
C ASP A 645 -24.20 -2.78 -24.44
N ILE A 646 -24.22 -2.85 -23.11
CA ILE A 646 -23.08 -3.31 -22.31
C ILE A 646 -22.77 -4.77 -22.63
N CYS A 647 -23.75 -5.66 -22.53
CA CYS A 647 -23.57 -7.10 -22.75
C CYS A 647 -23.05 -7.41 -24.16
N SER A 648 -23.56 -6.72 -25.19
CA SER A 648 -23.15 -6.92 -26.58
C SER A 648 -21.67 -6.59 -26.87
N ARG A 649 -21.05 -5.74 -26.03
CA ARG A 649 -19.64 -5.34 -26.15
C ARG A 649 -18.70 -6.22 -25.34
N LEU A 650 -19.23 -7.02 -24.42
CA LEU A 650 -18.44 -7.90 -23.57
C LEU A 650 -18.27 -9.27 -24.23
N SER A 651 -17.04 -9.77 -24.22
CA SER A 651 -16.72 -11.15 -24.57
C SER A 651 -16.24 -11.83 -23.29
N MET A 652 -17.08 -12.71 -22.74
CA MET A 652 -16.80 -13.45 -21.50
C MET A 652 -16.89 -14.95 -21.75
N GLU A 653 -16.09 -15.71 -20.99
CA GLU A 653 -16.04 -17.17 -21.02
C GLU A 653 -16.44 -17.75 -19.65
N GLY A 654 -16.70 -19.06 -19.58
CA GLY A 654 -16.99 -19.75 -18.33
C GLY A 654 -18.27 -19.28 -17.62
N ASP A 655 -18.22 -19.23 -16.28
CA ASP A 655 -19.37 -18.86 -15.44
C ASP A 655 -19.88 -17.43 -15.70
N ASP A 656 -18.99 -16.52 -16.06
CA ASP A 656 -19.36 -15.14 -16.37
C ASP A 656 -20.24 -15.06 -17.61
N ARG A 657 -20.06 -15.98 -18.58
CA ARG A 657 -20.92 -16.07 -19.77
C ARG A 657 -22.35 -16.43 -19.40
N ILE A 658 -22.56 -17.28 -18.39
CA ILE A 658 -23.90 -17.66 -17.90
C ILE A 658 -24.63 -16.41 -17.41
N TRP A 659 -23.97 -15.61 -16.57
CA TRP A 659 -24.55 -14.40 -16.00
C TRP A 659 -24.78 -13.31 -17.03
N LEU A 660 -23.88 -13.19 -18.02
CA LEU A 660 -24.04 -12.26 -19.14
C LEU A 660 -25.32 -12.58 -19.94
N LEU A 661 -25.50 -13.85 -20.33
CA LEU A 661 -26.67 -14.33 -21.08
C LEU A 661 -27.96 -14.21 -20.27
N ALA A 662 -27.94 -14.59 -18.99
CA ALA A 662 -29.10 -14.44 -18.12
C ALA A 662 -29.50 -12.97 -17.95
N THR A 663 -28.52 -12.06 -17.87
CA THR A 663 -28.73 -10.62 -17.79
C THR A 663 -29.31 -10.06 -19.10
N GLU A 664 -28.82 -10.50 -20.26
CA GLU A 664 -29.40 -10.17 -21.57
C GLU A 664 -30.84 -10.65 -21.68
N GLY A 665 -31.12 -11.89 -21.29
CA GLY A 665 -32.46 -12.45 -21.27
C GLY A 665 -33.42 -11.63 -20.39
N GLU A 666 -32.96 -11.22 -19.20
CA GLU A 666 -33.73 -10.35 -18.29
C GLU A 666 -34.02 -8.99 -18.93
N ALA A 667 -33.03 -8.38 -19.58
CA ALA A 667 -33.18 -7.08 -20.25
C ALA A 667 -34.15 -7.14 -21.44
N HIS A 668 -34.09 -8.19 -22.26
CA HIS A 668 -35.05 -8.40 -23.35
C HIS A 668 -36.47 -8.62 -22.82
N LEU A 669 -36.62 -9.36 -21.72
CA LEU A 669 -37.92 -9.60 -21.11
C LEU A 669 -38.55 -8.31 -20.58
N LEU A 670 -37.73 -7.46 -19.94
CA LEU A 670 -38.08 -6.12 -19.49
C LEU A 670 -38.52 -5.19 -20.63
N LEU A 671 -38.07 -5.45 -21.87
CA LEU A 671 -38.48 -4.72 -23.08
C LEU A 671 -39.62 -5.42 -23.86
N HIS A 672 -40.28 -6.41 -23.26
CA HIS A 672 -41.33 -7.22 -23.88
C HIS A 672 -40.89 -7.97 -25.15
N ARG A 673 -39.60 -8.29 -25.27
CA ARG A 673 -39.03 -9.08 -26.37
C ARG A 673 -38.92 -10.55 -25.96
N THR A 674 -40.07 -11.21 -25.78
CA THR A 674 -40.18 -12.54 -25.17
C THR A 674 -39.37 -13.62 -25.90
N ASP A 675 -39.32 -13.60 -27.24
CA ASP A 675 -38.57 -14.60 -28.02
C ASP A 675 -37.06 -14.51 -27.80
N ASP A 676 -36.51 -13.30 -27.84
CA ASP A 676 -35.10 -13.04 -27.55
C ASP A 676 -34.77 -13.42 -26.10
N ALA A 677 -35.63 -13.01 -25.15
CA ALA A 677 -35.45 -13.32 -23.74
C ALA A 677 -35.34 -14.84 -23.51
N ALA A 678 -36.26 -15.60 -24.12
CA ALA A 678 -36.24 -17.04 -24.04
C ALA A 678 -35.01 -17.67 -24.70
N HIS A 679 -34.54 -17.13 -25.81
CA HIS A 679 -33.31 -17.58 -26.45
C HIS A 679 -32.12 -17.45 -25.49
N PHE A 680 -31.90 -16.25 -24.94
CA PHE A 680 -30.77 -15.98 -24.05
C PHE A 680 -30.84 -16.77 -22.73
N TYR A 681 -32.01 -16.85 -22.09
CA TYR A 681 -32.16 -17.67 -20.88
C TYR A 681 -31.91 -19.16 -21.16
N ASN A 682 -32.37 -19.67 -22.30
CA ASN A 682 -32.11 -21.06 -22.67
C ASN A 682 -30.62 -21.31 -22.88
N GLU A 683 -29.91 -20.41 -23.56
CA GLU A 683 -28.45 -20.51 -23.69
C GLU A 683 -27.75 -20.48 -22.32
N ALA A 684 -28.14 -19.54 -21.44
CA ALA A 684 -27.59 -19.44 -20.09
C ALA A 684 -27.76 -20.75 -19.31
N VAL A 685 -28.97 -21.31 -19.29
CA VAL A 685 -29.29 -22.53 -18.54
C VAL A 685 -28.62 -23.78 -19.12
N CYS A 686 -28.42 -23.83 -20.45
CA CYS A 686 -27.66 -24.90 -21.08
C CYS A 686 -26.18 -24.96 -20.65
N LEU A 687 -25.60 -23.81 -20.28
CA LEU A 687 -24.23 -23.72 -19.79
C LEU A 687 -24.07 -24.08 -18.31
N ILE A 688 -25.16 -24.10 -17.53
CA ILE A 688 -25.12 -24.41 -16.10
C ILE A 688 -24.88 -25.92 -15.88
N PRO A 689 -23.86 -26.32 -15.09
CA PRO A 689 -23.68 -27.71 -14.71
C PRO A 689 -24.88 -28.25 -13.91
N PRO A 690 -25.29 -29.52 -14.08
CA PRO A 690 -26.42 -30.10 -13.32
C PRO A 690 -26.26 -30.04 -11.80
N SER A 691 -25.03 -29.95 -11.28
CA SER A 691 -24.73 -29.82 -9.85
C SER A 691 -24.98 -28.41 -9.29
N GLU A 692 -25.08 -27.38 -10.13
CA GLU A 692 -25.17 -25.96 -9.74
C GLU A 692 -26.62 -25.48 -9.63
N THR A 693 -27.39 -26.11 -8.75
CA THR A 693 -28.82 -25.79 -8.56
C THR A 693 -29.05 -24.36 -8.07
N GLY A 694 -28.10 -23.78 -7.33
CA GLY A 694 -28.19 -22.40 -6.82
C GLY A 694 -28.18 -21.33 -7.91
N THR A 695 -27.46 -21.56 -9.01
CA THR A 695 -27.42 -20.64 -10.15
C THR A 695 -28.76 -20.64 -10.88
N VAL A 696 -29.31 -21.83 -11.14
CA VAL A 696 -30.65 -21.99 -11.74
C VAL A 696 -31.73 -21.36 -10.83
N GLN A 697 -31.65 -21.59 -9.52
CA GLN A 697 -32.59 -20.98 -8.57
C GLN A 697 -32.53 -19.45 -8.59
N SER A 698 -31.35 -18.86 -8.75
CA SER A 698 -31.23 -17.39 -8.85
C SER A 698 -31.92 -16.84 -10.10
N ILE A 699 -31.73 -17.49 -11.25
CA ILE A 699 -32.43 -17.14 -12.51
C ILE A 699 -33.95 -17.28 -12.33
N HIS A 700 -34.40 -18.39 -11.76
CA HIS A 700 -35.81 -18.65 -11.50
C HIS A 700 -36.42 -17.60 -10.55
N ASN A 701 -35.72 -17.22 -9.49
CA ASN A 701 -36.18 -16.18 -8.57
C ASN A 701 -36.36 -14.83 -9.29
N GLN A 702 -35.48 -14.48 -10.24
CA GLN A 702 -35.65 -13.27 -11.07
C GLN A 702 -36.86 -13.38 -12.00
N LEU A 703 -37.02 -14.51 -12.69
CA LEU A 703 -38.20 -14.76 -13.53
C LEU A 703 -39.51 -14.67 -12.73
N CYS A 704 -39.54 -15.15 -11.49
CA CYS A 704 -40.70 -15.00 -10.62
C CYS A 704 -41.01 -13.55 -10.28
N ARG A 705 -39.99 -12.70 -10.07
CA ARG A 705 -40.22 -11.26 -9.87
C ARG A 705 -40.80 -10.59 -11.11
N LEU A 706 -40.27 -10.92 -12.28
CA LEU A 706 -40.79 -10.40 -13.55
C LEU A 706 -42.17 -10.94 -13.89
N HIS A 707 -42.47 -12.20 -13.56
CA HIS A 707 -43.80 -12.79 -13.75
C HIS A 707 -44.85 -12.03 -12.92
N TRP A 708 -44.52 -11.68 -11.67
CA TRP A 708 -45.41 -10.86 -10.83
C TRP A 708 -45.62 -9.45 -11.40
N ALA A 709 -44.58 -8.84 -11.97
CA ALA A 709 -44.61 -7.46 -12.44
C ALA A 709 -45.19 -7.27 -13.86
N LEU A 710 -44.81 -8.14 -14.80
CA LEU A 710 -45.20 -8.08 -16.22
C LEU A 710 -46.43 -8.94 -16.54
N GLY A 711 -46.76 -9.87 -15.64
CA GLY A 711 -47.88 -10.80 -15.80
C GLY A 711 -47.54 -12.06 -16.61
N THR A 712 -48.43 -13.05 -16.50
CA THR A 712 -48.23 -14.40 -17.05
C THR A 712 -48.05 -14.41 -18.56
N ALA A 713 -48.79 -13.60 -19.31
CA ALA A 713 -48.73 -13.58 -20.78
C ALA A 713 -47.33 -13.25 -21.33
N VAL A 714 -46.55 -12.45 -20.59
CA VAL A 714 -45.22 -12.00 -21.03
C VAL A 714 -44.13 -13.02 -20.66
N VAL A 715 -44.22 -13.61 -19.46
CA VAL A 715 -43.14 -14.40 -18.86
C VAL A 715 -43.32 -15.91 -19.03
N GLN A 716 -44.56 -16.41 -19.09
CA GLN A 716 -44.83 -17.84 -19.22
C GLN A 716 -44.14 -18.50 -20.44
N PRO A 717 -44.09 -17.88 -21.64
CA PRO A 717 -43.40 -18.49 -22.77
C PRO A 717 -41.89 -18.72 -22.55
N VAL A 718 -41.25 -17.90 -21.70
CA VAL A 718 -39.86 -18.10 -21.29
C VAL A 718 -39.76 -19.27 -20.33
N ILE A 719 -40.63 -19.32 -19.32
CA ILE A 719 -40.68 -20.41 -18.32
C ILE A 719 -40.94 -21.75 -19.00
N ASP A 720 -41.92 -21.83 -19.90
CA ASP A 720 -42.28 -23.06 -20.61
C ASP A 720 -41.09 -23.62 -21.41
N ARG A 721 -40.34 -22.75 -22.10
CA ARG A 721 -39.13 -23.15 -22.83
C ARG A 721 -38.04 -23.67 -21.91
N LEU A 722 -37.86 -23.04 -20.75
CA LEU A 722 -36.90 -23.48 -19.74
C LEU A 722 -37.33 -24.79 -19.07
N GLU A 723 -38.62 -24.98 -18.77
CA GLU A 723 -39.14 -26.25 -18.24
C GLU A 723 -38.95 -27.40 -19.25
N TYR A 724 -39.19 -27.14 -20.54
CA TYR A 724 -38.99 -28.12 -21.61
C TYR A 724 -37.53 -28.61 -21.70
N SER A 725 -36.56 -27.78 -21.33
CA SER A 725 -35.15 -28.17 -21.27
C SER A 725 -34.83 -29.19 -20.16
N GLY A 726 -35.77 -29.45 -19.24
CA GLY A 726 -35.59 -30.36 -18.10
C GLY A 726 -34.68 -29.81 -16.99
N ARG A 727 -34.26 -28.56 -17.07
CA ARG A 727 -33.28 -27.95 -16.15
C ARG A 727 -33.89 -27.23 -14.95
N LEU A 728 -35.19 -26.97 -14.94
CA LEU A 728 -35.89 -26.25 -13.86
C LEU A 728 -36.48 -27.17 -12.76
N GLN A 729 -36.19 -28.48 -12.71
CA GLN A 729 -36.84 -29.37 -11.74
C GLN A 729 -35.87 -30.27 -10.95
N PRO A 730 -36.05 -30.40 -9.61
CA PRO A 730 -36.94 -29.62 -8.73
C PRO A 730 -36.26 -28.34 -8.20
N LEU A 731 -36.84 -27.18 -8.46
CA LEU A 731 -36.45 -25.89 -7.85
C LEU A 731 -37.35 -25.55 -6.66
N GLU A 732 -36.84 -24.73 -5.74
CA GLU A 732 -37.59 -24.16 -4.64
C GLU A 732 -38.58 -23.10 -5.16
N LYS A 733 -39.65 -22.86 -4.39
CA LYS A 733 -40.62 -21.80 -4.71
C LYS A 733 -39.91 -20.46 -4.80
N GLY A 734 -40.26 -19.67 -5.80
CA GLY A 734 -39.75 -18.32 -5.94
C GLY A 734 -40.27 -17.37 -4.84
N PRO A 735 -39.75 -16.13 -4.79
CA PRO A 735 -40.09 -15.15 -3.75
C PRO A 735 -41.58 -14.82 -3.66
N PHE A 736 -42.34 -15.03 -4.74
CA PHE A 736 -43.77 -14.75 -4.82
C PHE A 736 -44.61 -16.02 -5.03
N GLY A 737 -44.06 -17.19 -4.68
CA GLY A 737 -44.66 -18.49 -4.96
C GLY A 737 -44.16 -19.11 -6.26
N ASN A 738 -44.99 -19.94 -6.89
CA ASN A 738 -44.66 -20.60 -8.16
C ASN A 738 -44.98 -19.65 -9.32
N CYS A 739 -43.96 -19.11 -9.99
CA CYS A 739 -44.16 -18.59 -11.33
C CYS A 739 -44.32 -19.78 -12.29
N GLY A 740 -45.55 -20.03 -12.75
CA GLY A 740 -45.85 -21.04 -13.75
C GLY A 740 -46.53 -22.35 -13.28
N ARG A 741 -46.89 -22.52 -11.99
CA ARG A 741 -47.71 -23.65 -11.50
C ARG A 741 -48.61 -23.34 -10.32
#